data_AF-H9TEH2-F1
#
_entry.id   AF-H9TEH2-F1
#
_cell.length_a   1.000
_cell.length_b   1.000
_cell.length_c   1.000
_cell.angle_alpha   90.00
_cell.angle_beta   90.00
_cell.angle_gamma   90.00
#
_symmetry.space_group_name_H-M   'P 1'
#
loop_
_entity.id
_entity.type
_entity.pdbx_description
1 polymer ?
#
loop_
_entity_poly.entity_id
_entity_poly.type
_entity_poly.pdbx_seq_one_letter_code
_entity_poly.pdbx_strand_id
1 'polypeptide(L)'
;MEKAPLPSESQTEKGALLGISPPAAPNIESDNGVCPGSVMKLCLGGKSKENVEGPGWRVDMKLQEMETHMNHLRCLCRLCGMVLRKVKGPVHDVHGDLDEASKGALRKMGCKFTSWPEVILKVFKVDVTEDTESVHPLSFCHRCWMAAIRGGGVCSFSKTKVPEWKPHSFPCHLCSPKKTSFQRTGRKRRKAIPRAQSLTKRTKWDYGDIISLGERRALRPFGDRHHGPAPRTWRKPITQREQWVRNITRCQKDHLSTKLISEKLPVDFLSSFTCLVCDHLLSEPVQSPCGHLFCRNCIIKYTHVLGPHCPACNLPCGPDDLSPPAKAFLSALLSLPLLCPRGGCGKQVRLDSFKDHCLGHELEEQDANQQSSELDNYLLNNKGGRPRQHLLSLTRRAQKHRLRDLKNQVKAFADREEGGDLKSVCQTLFLLALRSVNEHRQADDLEALMQGRGCGLHPAVCLAIRVNTFLSCSQYHKMYRTVKATSGRQIFQPLHTLRAAEKELLPGFHQFEWQPALKNVSASCNIGIFNGLAGWASSVDDSTADTITRRFRYDVALVSALKDLEEDIMEGLRESGMEDSACTSGFSVLIKESCDGMGDVSEKHGGGPLVPEKAVRFSFTVMSVTVLADEEEEEVTIFSEPKPNSELSCKPLCLTFVDESDHETLTAVLGPIAAERDAMKESRLILSIGGLARSFRFHFRGTGYDEKMVREMEGLEASGSTHICTLCDSSRFEASQNMVLHSITRNHEENLERYEIWRTNPFSESAEELRGRVKGVSAKPFLETHPTLDALHCDIGNATEFYKIFQDEIGEVYKKVNPSREERRSWRAALDKQLRKKMKLKPVMRMNGNYARRLMTMEAVEVVCELVPSEERREALRELMRIYLQMKPVWRATFPAKECPDQLCRYSFNSQSFADLLSSTFKYRYNGKITNYLHKTLAHVPEIIERDGSIGAWASEGNESANKLF
;
A
#
# COMPACT_ATOMS: atom_id res chain seq x y z
N MET A 1 56.12 41.38 17.26
CA MET A 1 55.98 42.50 18.22
C MET A 1 54.51 42.49 18.61
N GLU A 2 54.09 42.33 19.87
CA GLU A 2 54.85 42.30 21.14
C GLU A 2 54.40 41.16 22.09
N LYS A 3 55.05 41.12 23.27
CA LYS A 3 54.88 40.20 24.41
C LYS A 3 53.48 40.39 25.05
N ALA A 4 52.75 39.35 25.50
CA ALA A 4 52.90 38.56 26.74
C ALA A 4 52.63 39.38 28.04
N PRO A 5 52.19 38.79 29.20
CA PRO A 5 52.32 37.38 29.62
C PRO A 5 51.07 36.73 30.29
N LEU A 6 51.25 35.51 30.81
CA LEU A 6 50.39 34.84 31.80
C LEU A 6 50.59 35.44 33.21
N PRO A 7 49.81 35.01 34.22
CA PRO A 7 50.40 34.02 35.14
C PRO A 7 49.51 32.83 35.50
N SER A 8 50.14 31.80 36.07
CA SER A 8 49.54 30.57 36.61
C SER A 8 49.39 30.63 38.13
N GLU A 9 48.50 29.82 38.71
CA GLU A 9 48.65 29.35 40.09
C GLU A 9 48.19 27.89 40.24
N SER A 10 48.71 27.17 41.24
CA SER A 10 48.58 25.70 41.31
C SER A 10 48.69 25.11 42.73
N GLN A 11 47.73 24.21 43.03
CA GLN A 11 47.72 23.16 44.06
C GLN A 11 46.51 22.26 43.72
N THR A 12 46.55 20.93 43.63
CA THR A 12 47.34 19.86 44.31
C THR A 12 46.87 19.55 45.73
N GLU A 13 45.90 18.65 45.85
CA GLU A 13 45.74 17.82 47.06
C GLU A 13 45.21 16.40 46.72
N LYS A 14 45.30 15.45 47.66
CA LYS A 14 45.14 14.01 47.40
C LYS A 14 43.85 13.43 47.99
N GLY A 15 43.16 12.64 47.17
CA GLY A 15 41.83 12.08 47.40
C GLY A 15 41.60 11.17 48.61
N ALA A 16 40.32 10.83 48.78
CA ALA A 16 39.80 9.69 49.55
C ALA A 16 38.57 9.12 48.82
N LEU A 17 38.19 7.87 49.12
CA LEU A 17 36.97 7.27 48.56
C LEU A 17 35.72 7.75 49.31
N LEU A 18 34.61 7.86 48.58
CA LEU A 18 33.36 7.12 48.86
C LEU A 18 32.39 7.32 47.68
N GLY A 19 31.60 6.29 47.36
CA GLY A 19 30.66 6.31 46.23
C GLY A 19 29.20 6.26 46.69
N ILE A 20 28.32 6.96 45.96
CA ILE A 20 26.86 6.84 45.97
C ILE A 20 26.36 7.07 44.54
N SER A 21 25.36 6.31 44.11
CA SER A 21 24.77 6.40 42.76
C SER A 21 23.67 7.48 42.69
N PRO A 22 23.47 8.14 41.54
CA PRO A 22 22.26 8.93 41.27
C PRO A 22 20.98 8.06 41.30
N PRO A 23 19.82 8.63 41.65
CA PRO A 23 18.61 7.86 41.97
C PRO A 23 17.84 7.37 40.73
N ALA A 24 17.05 6.31 40.94
CA ALA A 24 16.14 5.77 39.93
C ALA A 24 14.86 6.62 39.75
N ALA A 25 14.29 6.59 38.54
CA ALA A 25 12.99 7.19 38.25
C ALA A 25 11.84 6.42 38.94
N PRO A 26 10.72 7.10 39.28
CA PRO A 26 9.58 6.45 39.91
C PRO A 26 8.82 5.53 38.93
N ASN A 27 8.53 4.31 39.38
CA ASN A 27 7.58 3.43 38.68
C ASN A 27 6.14 3.97 38.87
N ILE A 28 5.36 3.97 37.79
CA ILE A 28 3.90 4.09 37.85
C ILE A 28 3.32 2.82 37.20
N GLU A 29 2.35 2.21 37.87
CA GLU A 29 1.79 0.92 37.48
C GLU A 29 0.87 1.04 36.25
N SER A 30 0.95 0.07 35.34
CA SER A 30 0.16 0.03 34.11
C SER A 30 -1.12 -0.79 34.29
N ASP A 31 -2.23 -0.12 34.60
CA ASP A 31 -3.56 -0.74 34.65
C ASP A 31 -4.05 -1.18 33.24
N ASN A 32 -4.77 -2.30 33.18
CA ASN A 32 -5.06 -3.02 31.95
C ASN A 32 -6.35 -2.55 31.24
N GLY A 33 -6.31 -1.32 30.71
CA GLY A 33 -7.39 -0.75 29.89
C GLY A 33 -7.53 -1.40 28.50
N VAL A 34 -8.37 -2.44 28.37
CA VAL A 34 -8.62 -3.12 27.09
C VAL A 34 -9.45 -2.25 26.13
N CYS A 35 -8.87 -1.86 25.00
CA CYS A 35 -9.54 -1.16 23.90
C CYS A 35 -9.31 -1.90 22.54
N PRO A 36 -10.24 -1.87 21.58
CA PRO A 36 -10.30 -2.87 20.50
C PRO A 36 -9.27 -2.64 19.38
N GLY A 37 -8.67 -3.73 18.91
CA GLY A 37 -7.55 -3.71 17.96
C GLY A 37 -7.86 -3.12 16.57
N SER A 38 -6.91 -2.33 16.06
CA SER A 38 -6.96 -1.71 14.73
C SER A 38 -7.05 -2.72 13.58
N VAL A 39 -7.93 -2.42 12.62
CA VAL A 39 -8.20 -3.24 11.43
C VAL A 39 -7.01 -3.33 10.46
N MET A 40 -5.98 -2.47 10.59
CA MET A 40 -4.83 -2.49 9.67
C MET A 40 -3.85 -3.67 9.86
N LYS A 41 -3.94 -4.45 10.95
CA LYS A 41 -3.00 -5.57 11.20
C LYS A 41 -3.32 -6.88 10.45
N LEU A 42 -4.27 -6.87 9.51
CA LEU A 42 -4.74 -8.06 8.77
C LEU A 42 -4.49 -8.04 7.25
N CYS A 43 -3.97 -6.93 6.70
CA CYS A 43 -3.83 -6.76 5.23
C CYS A 43 -2.38 -6.60 4.74
N LEU A 44 -1.40 -6.35 5.61
CA LEU A 44 0.00 -6.20 5.26
C LEU A 44 0.83 -7.32 5.89
N GLY A 45 1.15 -8.33 5.08
CA GLY A 45 2.08 -9.39 5.43
C GLY A 45 3.51 -8.85 5.45
N GLY A 46 3.89 -8.23 6.57
CA GLY A 46 5.22 -7.65 6.76
C GLY A 46 6.33 -8.68 6.55
N LYS A 47 7.21 -8.41 5.59
CA LYS A 47 8.50 -9.08 5.45
C LYS A 47 9.62 -8.04 5.54
N SER A 48 9.85 -7.57 6.77
CA SER A 48 11.18 -7.11 7.14
C SER A 48 12.16 -8.23 6.83
N LYS A 49 13.20 -7.94 6.05
CA LYS A 49 14.35 -8.82 5.92
C LYS A 49 15.34 -8.42 7.00
N GLU A 50 15.70 -9.35 7.86
CA GLU A 50 17.12 -9.53 8.17
C GLU A 50 17.41 -10.96 8.65
N ASN A 51 18.69 -11.31 8.53
CA ASN A 51 19.39 -12.47 9.06
C ASN A 51 18.99 -13.89 8.58
N VAL A 52 19.85 -14.38 7.67
CA VAL A 52 20.54 -15.70 7.68
C VAL A 52 19.72 -16.93 8.09
N GLU A 53 19.34 -17.75 7.11
CA GLU A 53 19.79 -19.16 7.02
C GLU A 53 19.44 -19.79 5.64
N GLY A 54 20.00 -20.97 5.38
CA GLY A 54 19.71 -21.85 4.23
C GLY A 54 20.25 -23.26 4.52
N PRO A 55 20.13 -24.25 3.63
CA PRO A 55 19.68 -24.20 2.23
C PRO A 55 18.43 -25.06 1.96
N GLY A 56 17.92 -25.06 0.71
CA GLY A 56 16.89 -26.02 0.29
C GLY A 56 16.19 -25.67 -1.02
N TRP A 57 15.86 -26.70 -1.81
CA TRP A 57 15.15 -26.63 -3.10
C TRP A 57 14.00 -25.61 -3.13
N ARG A 58 14.02 -24.67 -4.09
CA ARG A 58 12.78 -24.09 -4.61
C ARG A 58 12.25 -24.97 -5.72
N VAL A 59 11.21 -25.75 -5.42
CA VAL A 59 10.27 -26.24 -6.43
C VAL A 59 9.57 -25.02 -7.04
N ASP A 60 9.42 -24.96 -8.36
CA ASP A 60 8.59 -23.91 -8.97
C ASP A 60 7.12 -24.20 -8.65
N MET A 61 6.50 -23.31 -7.88
CA MET A 61 5.09 -23.40 -7.52
C MET A 61 4.19 -23.53 -8.75
N LYS A 62 4.56 -22.97 -9.92
CA LYS A 62 3.79 -23.14 -11.16
C LYS A 62 3.80 -24.57 -11.68
N LEU A 63 4.92 -25.28 -11.55
CA LEU A 63 5.02 -26.69 -11.94
C LEU A 63 4.17 -27.55 -11.00
N GLN A 64 4.23 -27.28 -9.69
CA GLN A 64 3.42 -27.99 -8.69
C GLN A 64 1.91 -27.71 -8.87
N GLU A 65 1.52 -26.46 -9.12
CA GLU A 65 0.13 -26.09 -9.45
C GLU A 65 -0.35 -26.81 -10.72
N MET A 66 0.45 -26.83 -11.78
CA MET A 66 0.11 -27.49 -13.05
C MET A 66 0.08 -29.02 -12.94
N GLU A 67 0.93 -29.63 -12.12
CA GLU A 67 0.86 -31.06 -11.81
C GLU A 67 -0.44 -31.40 -11.05
N THR A 68 -0.83 -30.59 -10.05
CA THR A 68 -2.14 -30.78 -9.39
C THR A 68 -3.32 -30.55 -10.34
N HIS A 69 -3.19 -29.64 -11.33
CA HIS A 69 -4.18 -29.45 -12.39
C HIS A 69 -4.39 -30.73 -13.21
N MET A 70 -3.32 -31.30 -13.75
CA MET A 70 -3.37 -32.50 -14.60
C MET A 70 -3.85 -33.72 -13.81
N ASN A 71 -3.43 -33.88 -12.56
CA ASN A 71 -3.93 -34.95 -11.69
C ASN A 71 -5.43 -34.80 -11.34
N HIS A 72 -5.96 -33.59 -11.28
CA HIS A 72 -7.40 -33.36 -11.19
C HIS A 72 -8.14 -33.62 -12.51
N LEU A 73 -7.58 -33.24 -13.68
CA LEU A 73 -8.15 -33.56 -15.00
C LEU A 73 -8.27 -35.07 -15.21
N ARG A 74 -7.19 -35.83 -14.95
CA ARG A 74 -7.15 -37.31 -15.05
C ARG A 74 -8.20 -38.02 -14.18
N CYS A 75 -8.77 -37.35 -13.17
CA CYS A 75 -9.85 -37.91 -12.34
C CYS A 75 -11.27 -37.67 -12.88
N LEU A 76 -11.45 -36.96 -14.01
CA LEU A 76 -12.73 -36.51 -14.54
C LEU A 76 -13.06 -37.17 -15.89
N CYS A 77 -14.36 -37.32 -16.19
CA CYS A 77 -14.83 -37.80 -17.49
C CYS A 77 -14.89 -36.66 -18.53
N ARG A 78 -14.15 -36.78 -19.64
CA ARG A 78 -14.14 -35.82 -20.77
C ARG A 78 -15.53 -35.37 -21.23
N LEU A 79 -16.46 -36.33 -21.31
CA LEU A 79 -17.79 -36.19 -21.92
C LEU A 79 -18.88 -35.69 -20.96
N CYS A 80 -18.68 -35.76 -19.64
CA CYS A 80 -19.73 -35.38 -18.67
C CYS A 80 -19.25 -34.69 -17.39
N GLY A 81 -17.94 -34.44 -17.23
CA GLY A 81 -17.37 -33.73 -16.08
C GLY A 81 -17.49 -34.45 -14.73
N MET A 82 -18.04 -35.66 -14.70
CA MET A 82 -18.16 -36.44 -13.46
C MET A 82 -16.83 -37.07 -13.07
N VAL A 83 -16.53 -37.05 -11.76
CA VAL A 83 -15.39 -37.77 -11.18
C VAL A 83 -15.53 -39.26 -11.44
N LEU A 84 -14.53 -39.87 -12.09
CA LEU A 84 -14.56 -41.27 -12.54
C LEU A 84 -14.83 -42.24 -11.37
N ARG A 85 -14.21 -42.01 -10.20
CA ARG A 85 -14.43 -42.78 -8.95
C ARG A 85 -15.89 -42.80 -8.45
N LYS A 86 -16.79 -41.96 -8.96
CA LYS A 86 -18.23 -41.94 -8.61
C LYS A 86 -19.12 -42.69 -9.62
N VAL A 87 -18.55 -43.27 -10.67
CA VAL A 87 -19.28 -44.05 -11.68
C VAL A 87 -18.94 -45.53 -11.52
N LYS A 88 -19.94 -46.41 -11.53
CA LYS A 88 -19.72 -47.87 -11.54
C LYS A 88 -19.40 -48.35 -12.96
N GLY A 89 -18.34 -49.15 -13.09
CA GLY A 89 -17.87 -49.74 -14.35
C GLY A 89 -16.47 -49.26 -14.77
N PRO A 90 -15.86 -49.89 -15.79
CA PRO A 90 -14.51 -49.53 -16.26
C PRO A 90 -14.40 -48.11 -16.82
N VAL A 91 -13.18 -47.59 -16.80
CA VAL A 91 -12.81 -46.33 -17.47
C VAL A 91 -12.30 -46.66 -18.86
N HIS A 92 -12.63 -45.83 -19.85
CA HIS A 92 -12.21 -45.98 -21.25
C HIS A 92 -11.38 -44.77 -21.69
N ASP A 93 -10.39 -45.00 -22.54
CA ASP A 93 -9.52 -43.98 -23.12
C ASP A 93 -10.23 -43.29 -24.30
N VAL A 94 -10.15 -41.95 -24.38
CA VAL A 94 -10.73 -41.13 -25.45
C VAL A 94 -10.07 -41.40 -26.82
N HIS A 95 -8.77 -41.72 -26.84
CA HIS A 95 -7.99 -41.99 -28.05
C HIS A 95 -7.77 -43.49 -28.31
N GLY A 96 -8.28 -44.37 -27.45
CA GLY A 96 -8.10 -45.81 -27.58
C GLY A 96 -8.79 -46.42 -28.82
N ASP A 97 -8.32 -47.60 -29.20
CA ASP A 97 -9.03 -48.46 -30.14
C ASP A 97 -10.34 -48.99 -29.55
N LEU A 98 -11.28 -49.34 -30.42
CA LEU A 98 -12.50 -50.04 -30.01
C LEU A 98 -12.15 -51.50 -29.65
N ASP A 99 -12.58 -51.95 -28.47
CA ASP A 99 -12.52 -53.36 -28.08
C ASP A 99 -13.45 -54.22 -28.96
N GLU A 100 -13.16 -55.53 -29.10
CA GLU A 100 -13.94 -56.39 -30.01
C GLU A 100 -15.41 -56.56 -29.60
N ALA A 101 -15.77 -56.34 -28.33
CA ALA A 101 -17.17 -56.32 -27.91
C ALA A 101 -17.87 -55.02 -28.36
N SER A 102 -17.22 -53.87 -28.24
CA SER A 102 -17.67 -52.59 -28.81
C SER A 102 -17.77 -52.66 -30.34
N LYS A 103 -16.76 -53.18 -31.04
CA LYS A 103 -16.80 -53.41 -32.50
C LYS A 103 -17.96 -54.33 -32.87
N GLY A 104 -18.15 -55.44 -32.14
CA GLY A 104 -19.26 -56.36 -32.34
C GLY A 104 -20.64 -55.71 -32.17
N ALA A 105 -20.80 -54.83 -31.18
CA ALA A 105 -22.03 -54.08 -30.95
C ALA A 105 -22.28 -53.02 -32.04
N LEU A 106 -21.26 -52.25 -32.43
CA LEU A 106 -21.36 -51.23 -33.47
C LEU A 106 -21.62 -51.84 -34.87
N ARG A 107 -20.98 -52.96 -35.20
CA ARG A 107 -21.25 -53.72 -36.44
C ARG A 107 -22.70 -54.21 -36.53
N LYS A 108 -23.28 -54.67 -35.41
CA LYS A 108 -24.72 -55.04 -35.33
C LYS A 108 -25.67 -53.85 -35.56
N MET A 109 -25.18 -52.61 -35.45
CA MET A 109 -25.91 -51.38 -35.74
C MET A 109 -25.44 -50.73 -37.06
N GLY A 110 -24.85 -51.51 -37.98
CA GLY A 110 -24.40 -51.05 -39.31
C GLY A 110 -23.19 -50.10 -39.29
N CYS A 111 -22.57 -49.87 -38.15
CA CYS A 111 -21.49 -48.89 -37.99
C CYS A 111 -20.11 -49.56 -38.06
N LYS A 112 -19.24 -49.05 -38.94
CA LYS A 112 -17.85 -49.53 -39.15
C LYS A 112 -16.81 -48.54 -38.64
N PHE A 113 -16.86 -48.17 -37.36
CA PHE A 113 -15.82 -47.35 -36.72
C PHE A 113 -14.65 -48.22 -36.27
N THR A 114 -13.45 -47.64 -36.22
CA THR A 114 -12.21 -48.31 -35.80
C THR A 114 -11.78 -47.88 -34.40
N SER A 115 -11.95 -46.59 -34.08
CA SER A 115 -11.41 -45.93 -32.88
C SER A 115 -12.49 -45.16 -32.09
N TRP A 116 -12.20 -44.80 -30.84
CA TRP A 116 -13.12 -44.03 -30.01
C TRP A 116 -13.41 -42.59 -30.49
N PRO A 117 -12.45 -41.81 -31.04
CA PRO A 117 -12.72 -40.46 -31.55
C PRO A 117 -13.84 -40.39 -32.58
N GLU A 118 -13.90 -41.33 -33.54
CA GLU A 118 -14.96 -41.39 -34.56
C GLU A 118 -16.35 -41.58 -33.93
N VAL A 119 -16.44 -42.47 -32.94
CA VAL A 119 -17.68 -42.77 -32.21
C VAL A 119 -18.09 -41.57 -31.35
N ILE A 120 -17.14 -40.92 -30.69
CA ILE A 120 -17.37 -39.76 -29.84
C ILE A 120 -17.87 -38.56 -30.67
N LEU A 121 -17.21 -38.27 -31.80
CA LEU A 121 -17.62 -37.22 -32.73
C LEU A 121 -19.03 -37.46 -33.26
N LYS A 122 -19.36 -38.70 -33.67
CA LYS A 122 -20.67 -39.00 -34.26
C LYS A 122 -21.81 -39.09 -33.24
N VAL A 123 -21.57 -39.56 -32.02
CA VAL A 123 -22.61 -39.69 -30.98
C VAL A 123 -22.77 -38.42 -30.15
N PHE A 124 -21.69 -37.78 -29.73
CA PHE A 124 -21.72 -36.62 -28.82
C PHE A 124 -21.53 -35.27 -29.52
N LYS A 125 -21.17 -35.25 -30.82
CA LYS A 125 -20.86 -34.03 -31.59
C LYS A 125 -19.76 -33.18 -30.96
N VAL A 126 -18.73 -33.84 -30.46
CA VAL A 126 -17.53 -33.22 -29.90
C VAL A 126 -16.33 -33.84 -30.60
N ASP A 127 -15.51 -32.99 -31.21
CA ASP A 127 -14.18 -33.40 -31.64
C ASP A 127 -13.27 -33.54 -30.41
N VAL A 128 -12.40 -34.54 -30.48
CA VAL A 128 -11.43 -34.92 -29.45
C VAL A 128 -10.06 -35.22 -30.07
N THR A 129 -9.88 -35.03 -31.38
CA THR A 129 -8.62 -35.34 -32.07
C THR A 129 -7.46 -34.43 -31.64
N GLU A 130 -7.76 -33.19 -31.21
CA GLU A 130 -6.81 -32.21 -30.66
C GLU A 130 -6.77 -32.18 -29.11
N ASP A 131 -7.33 -33.20 -28.42
CA ASP A 131 -7.30 -33.25 -26.96
C ASP A 131 -5.87 -33.42 -26.41
N THR A 132 -5.53 -32.62 -25.39
CA THR A 132 -4.20 -32.59 -24.76
C THR A 132 -4.32 -32.63 -23.24
N GLU A 133 -3.44 -33.39 -22.57
CA GLU A 133 -3.51 -33.65 -21.11
C GLU A 133 -3.48 -32.38 -20.22
N SER A 134 -2.95 -31.28 -20.73
CA SER A 134 -2.85 -29.99 -20.02
C SER A 134 -4.17 -29.19 -20.02
N VAL A 135 -5.18 -29.64 -20.77
CA VAL A 135 -6.49 -28.98 -20.92
C VAL A 135 -7.65 -29.95 -20.74
N HIS A 136 -7.53 -31.16 -21.30
CA HIS A 136 -8.60 -32.13 -21.46
C HIS A 136 -8.33 -33.44 -20.69
N PRO A 137 -9.33 -34.03 -20.01
CA PRO A 137 -9.22 -35.40 -19.53
C PRO A 137 -9.17 -36.38 -20.71
N LEU A 138 -8.16 -37.26 -20.79
CA LEU A 138 -8.08 -38.29 -21.84
C LEU A 138 -8.95 -39.53 -21.56
N SER A 139 -9.89 -39.47 -20.62
CA SER A 139 -10.69 -40.63 -20.21
C SER A 139 -12.16 -40.32 -20.06
N PHE A 140 -13.00 -41.31 -20.35
CA PHE A 140 -14.45 -41.24 -20.17
C PHE A 140 -15.01 -42.45 -19.41
N CYS A 141 -16.14 -42.23 -18.73
CA CYS A 141 -16.72 -43.22 -17.82
C CYS A 141 -17.58 -44.27 -18.53
N HIS A 142 -17.72 -45.45 -17.93
CA HIS A 142 -18.57 -46.53 -18.43
C HIS A 142 -20.02 -46.12 -18.77
N ARG A 143 -20.58 -45.10 -18.09
CA ARG A 143 -21.93 -44.61 -18.41
C ARG A 143 -21.98 -43.86 -19.75
N CYS A 144 -20.91 -43.18 -20.14
CA CYS A 144 -20.77 -42.55 -21.45
C CYS A 144 -20.47 -43.61 -22.53
N TRP A 145 -19.66 -44.63 -22.23
CA TRP A 145 -19.47 -45.81 -23.08
C TRP A 145 -20.79 -46.54 -23.37
N MET A 146 -21.59 -46.83 -22.33
CA MET A 146 -22.93 -47.40 -22.48
C MET A 146 -23.91 -46.50 -23.25
N ALA A 147 -23.69 -45.18 -23.28
CA ALA A 147 -24.48 -44.28 -24.11
C ALA A 147 -24.01 -44.29 -25.58
N ALA A 148 -22.71 -44.38 -25.84
CA ALA A 148 -22.14 -44.55 -27.18
C ALA A 148 -22.61 -45.87 -27.82
N ILE A 149 -22.44 -46.99 -27.10
CA ILE A 149 -22.77 -48.34 -27.57
C ILE A 149 -24.29 -48.59 -27.65
N ARG A 150 -25.14 -47.75 -27.04
CA ARG A 150 -26.60 -47.79 -27.20
C ARG A 150 -27.16 -46.71 -28.13
N GLY A 151 -26.34 -45.77 -28.62
CA GLY A 151 -26.78 -44.63 -29.42
C GLY A 151 -26.93 -44.90 -30.92
N GLY A 152 -26.50 -46.07 -31.39
CA GLY A 152 -26.58 -46.45 -32.81
C GLY A 152 -28.02 -46.68 -33.26
N GLY A 153 -28.47 -45.91 -34.26
CA GLY A 153 -29.83 -45.97 -34.79
C GLY A 153 -30.72 -44.81 -34.31
N VAL A 154 -30.43 -43.58 -34.79
CA VAL A 154 -31.31 -42.40 -34.72
C VAL A 154 -31.87 -42.08 -33.31
N CYS A 155 -31.06 -42.26 -32.27
CA CYS A 155 -31.46 -42.02 -30.88
C CYS A 155 -30.84 -40.74 -30.30
N SER A 156 -31.46 -39.59 -30.58
CA SER A 156 -31.08 -38.26 -30.07
C SER A 156 -31.31 -38.08 -28.56
N PHE A 157 -30.61 -38.85 -27.72
CA PHE A 157 -30.74 -38.78 -26.26
C PHE A 157 -30.17 -37.48 -25.68
N SER A 158 -31.07 -36.50 -25.52
CA SER A 158 -30.76 -35.16 -25.05
C SER A 158 -30.08 -35.11 -23.66
N LYS A 159 -29.29 -34.05 -23.43
CA LYS A 159 -28.82 -33.53 -22.13
C LYS A 159 -27.57 -34.16 -21.49
N THR A 160 -26.71 -34.85 -22.24
CA THR A 160 -25.28 -34.91 -21.86
C THR A 160 -24.62 -33.58 -22.20
N LYS A 161 -24.64 -32.60 -21.27
CA LYS A 161 -23.91 -31.34 -21.48
C LYS A 161 -22.42 -31.58 -21.22
N VAL A 162 -21.64 -31.65 -22.29
CA VAL A 162 -20.18 -31.73 -22.22
C VAL A 162 -19.63 -30.42 -21.60
N PRO A 163 -18.67 -30.47 -20.66
CA PRO A 163 -18.03 -29.26 -20.14
C PRO A 163 -17.17 -28.56 -21.20
N GLU A 164 -17.16 -27.23 -21.18
CA GLU A 164 -16.07 -26.44 -21.79
C GLU A 164 -14.84 -26.55 -20.90
N TRP A 165 -13.77 -27.14 -21.41
CA TRP A 165 -12.47 -27.16 -20.76
C TRP A 165 -11.63 -25.96 -21.22
N LYS A 166 -10.73 -25.46 -20.37
CA LYS A 166 -9.93 -24.24 -20.61
C LYS A 166 -8.53 -24.44 -20.03
N PRO A 167 -7.47 -23.95 -20.69
CA PRO A 167 -6.09 -24.20 -20.29
C PRO A 167 -5.78 -23.66 -18.90
N HIS A 168 -4.79 -24.29 -18.24
CA HIS A 168 -4.37 -23.90 -16.90
C HIS A 168 -3.98 -22.42 -16.84
N SER A 169 -4.56 -21.71 -15.87
CA SER A 169 -4.39 -20.27 -15.68
C SER A 169 -4.64 -19.91 -14.22
N PHE A 170 -4.12 -18.78 -13.77
CA PHE A 170 -4.15 -18.36 -12.36
C PHE A 170 -5.53 -18.43 -11.65
N PRO A 171 -6.70 -18.23 -12.30
CA PRO A 171 -8.00 -18.42 -11.67
C PRO A 171 -8.61 -19.83 -11.87
N CYS A 172 -7.82 -20.90 -12.04
CA CYS A 172 -8.33 -22.23 -12.36
C CYS A 172 -9.21 -22.85 -11.26
N HIS A 173 -10.44 -23.22 -11.62
CA HIS A 173 -11.41 -23.86 -10.72
C HIS A 173 -11.04 -25.28 -10.25
N LEU A 174 -10.12 -25.97 -10.94
CA LEU A 174 -9.64 -27.29 -10.53
C LEU A 174 -8.48 -27.20 -9.52
N CYS A 175 -7.62 -26.19 -9.64
CA CYS A 175 -6.48 -25.99 -8.73
C CYS A 175 -6.90 -25.25 -7.46
N SER A 176 -7.92 -24.39 -7.57
CA SER A 176 -8.53 -23.67 -6.45
C SER A 176 -10.06 -23.86 -6.45
N PRO A 177 -10.56 -25.04 -6.02
CA PRO A 177 -11.99 -25.30 -5.89
C PRO A 177 -12.59 -24.41 -4.79
N LYS A 178 -13.25 -23.32 -5.21
CA LYS A 178 -13.94 -22.40 -4.29
C LYS A 178 -14.96 -23.18 -3.46
N LYS A 179 -14.77 -23.24 -2.14
CA LYS A 179 -15.79 -23.73 -1.18
C LYS A 179 -17.03 -22.86 -1.30
N THR A 180 -18.02 -23.30 -2.07
CA THR A 180 -19.31 -22.63 -2.18
C THR A 180 -20.09 -22.82 -0.88
N SER A 181 -20.49 -21.69 -0.27
CA SER A 181 -21.41 -21.69 0.86
C SER A 181 -22.78 -22.26 0.43
N PHE A 182 -23.43 -22.98 1.34
CA PHE A 182 -24.76 -23.50 1.10
C PHE A 182 -25.78 -22.34 1.03
N GLN A 183 -26.24 -22.01 -0.17
CA GLN A 183 -27.56 -21.40 -0.36
C GLN A 183 -28.54 -22.47 -0.85
N ARG A 184 -29.63 -22.68 -0.10
CA ARG A 184 -30.81 -23.40 -0.57
C ARG A 184 -32.00 -22.44 -0.64
N THR A 185 -32.27 -21.94 -1.84
CA THR A 185 -33.62 -21.54 -2.24
C THR A 185 -34.00 -22.31 -3.51
N GLY A 186 -35.17 -22.96 -3.49
CA GLY A 186 -35.63 -23.84 -4.58
C GLY A 186 -37.15 -24.00 -4.52
N ARG A 187 -37.83 -23.88 -5.68
CA ARG A 187 -39.29 -23.71 -5.75
C ARG A 187 -40.07 -25.02 -5.99
N LYS A 188 -41.37 -24.95 -5.65
CA LYS A 188 -42.43 -25.97 -5.78
C LYS A 188 -42.69 -26.47 -7.22
N ARG A 189 -43.06 -27.76 -7.36
CA ARG A 189 -44.16 -28.38 -8.17
C ARG A 189 -44.16 -29.90 -7.89
N ARG A 190 -45.27 -30.61 -7.58
CA ARG A 190 -46.50 -30.99 -8.37
C ARG A 190 -46.15 -31.77 -9.66
N LYS A 191 -46.82 -32.87 -10.07
CA LYS A 191 -47.99 -33.68 -9.60
C LYS A 191 -47.47 -35.08 -9.10
N ALA A 192 -48.20 -36.19 -8.85
CA ALA A 192 -49.62 -36.60 -8.96
C ALA A 192 -50.06 -37.47 -7.72
N ILE A 193 -51.03 -38.40 -7.87
CA ILE A 193 -51.58 -39.35 -6.86
C ILE A 193 -52.11 -40.62 -7.61
N PRO A 194 -52.22 -41.80 -6.97
CA PRO A 194 -53.58 -42.39 -6.74
C PRO A 194 -53.91 -42.76 -5.27
N ARG A 195 -55.21 -43.00 -5.00
CA ARG A 195 -55.79 -43.52 -3.71
C ARG A 195 -55.57 -45.05 -3.60
N ALA A 196 -55.76 -45.75 -2.46
CA ALA A 196 -56.40 -45.39 -1.17
C ALA A 196 -55.89 -46.21 0.06
N GLN A 197 -56.14 -45.64 1.26
CA GLN A 197 -56.51 -46.29 2.55
C GLN A 197 -55.68 -47.40 3.24
N SER A 198 -55.53 -47.23 4.58
CA SER A 198 -55.35 -48.26 5.63
C SER A 198 -54.01 -49.04 5.66
N LEU A 199 -53.39 -49.42 6.79
CA LEU A 199 -53.39 -49.00 8.22
C LEU A 199 -51.87 -48.87 8.62
N THR A 200 -51.31 -48.88 9.84
CA THR A 200 -51.75 -49.05 11.25
C THR A 200 -50.75 -48.30 12.16
N LYS A 201 -50.98 -48.23 13.49
CA LYS A 201 -49.93 -47.95 14.49
C LYS A 201 -50.25 -48.74 15.78
N ARG A 202 -49.22 -49.24 16.50
CA ARG A 202 -49.18 -50.15 17.70
C ARG A 202 -48.46 -51.47 17.35
N THR A 203 -47.91 -52.28 18.28
CA THR A 203 -47.94 -52.41 19.77
C THR A 203 -46.54 -52.98 20.18
N LYS A 204 -45.90 -52.85 21.36
CA LYS A 204 -46.21 -52.86 22.82
C LYS A 204 -45.56 -54.10 23.49
N TRP A 205 -44.65 -53.84 24.45
CA TRP A 205 -44.30 -54.63 25.65
C TRP A 205 -43.31 -55.82 25.62
N ASP A 206 -42.65 -55.94 26.80
CA ASP A 206 -42.16 -57.10 27.56
C ASP A 206 -40.83 -57.85 27.29
N TYR A 207 -40.38 -58.44 28.42
CA TYR A 207 -39.35 -59.44 28.74
C TYR A 207 -38.70 -60.24 27.59
N GLY A 208 -37.44 -60.69 27.72
CA GLY A 208 -36.54 -60.66 28.89
C GLY A 208 -35.22 -61.43 28.63
N ASP A 209 -34.54 -61.80 29.72
CA ASP A 209 -33.35 -62.68 29.80
C ASP A 209 -32.02 -62.15 29.17
N ILE A 210 -30.83 -62.18 29.83
CA ILE A 210 -30.08 -63.25 30.54
C ILE A 210 -29.41 -64.19 29.52
N ILE A 211 -28.08 -64.38 29.42
CA ILE A 211 -26.97 -64.18 30.38
C ILE A 211 -25.64 -63.74 29.67
N SER A 212 -24.89 -62.83 30.33
CA SER A 212 -23.43 -62.80 30.66
C SER A 212 -22.32 -63.36 29.70
N LEU A 213 -20.99 -63.28 29.96
CA LEU A 213 -20.16 -62.79 31.10
C LEU A 213 -18.73 -62.37 30.62
N GLY A 214 -18.04 -61.50 31.38
CA GLY A 214 -16.58 -61.28 31.31
C GLY A 214 -16.16 -60.16 30.34
N GLU A 215 -15.13 -59.34 30.60
CA GLU A 215 -14.08 -59.28 31.64
C GLU A 215 -13.75 -57.78 31.93
N ARG A 216 -13.11 -57.29 33.00
CA ARG A 216 -12.71 -57.70 34.37
C ARG A 216 -12.71 -56.36 35.18
N ARG A 217 -13.05 -56.30 36.48
CA ARG A 217 -12.15 -56.36 37.66
C ARG A 217 -10.79 -55.62 37.46
N ALA A 218 -10.27 -54.81 38.40
CA ALA A 218 -10.63 -54.67 39.82
C ALA A 218 -10.13 -53.36 40.51
N LEU A 219 -10.84 -52.99 41.59
CA LEU A 219 -10.33 -52.55 42.92
C LEU A 219 -9.52 -51.22 43.12
N ARG A 220 -10.18 -50.30 43.85
CA ARG A 220 -9.65 -49.56 45.03
C ARG A 220 -9.47 -50.56 46.22
N PRO A 221 -8.90 -50.26 47.44
CA PRO A 221 -8.79 -48.95 48.12
C PRO A 221 -7.54 -48.72 49.06
N PHE A 222 -7.58 -47.60 49.80
CA PHE A 222 -6.71 -47.17 50.94
C PHE A 222 -5.22 -46.82 50.64
N GLY A 223 -4.58 -45.85 51.31
CA GLY A 223 -5.14 -44.67 52.03
C GLY A 223 -4.42 -44.23 53.32
N ASP A 224 -3.79 -43.05 53.29
CA ASP A 224 -3.45 -42.18 54.44
C ASP A 224 -3.86 -40.73 54.05
N ARG A 225 -4.59 -39.92 54.85
CA ARG A 225 -4.25 -39.22 56.13
C ARG A 225 -3.10 -38.21 55.94
N HIS A 226 -3.21 -36.95 56.35
CA HIS A 226 -4.15 -36.23 57.25
C HIS A 226 -4.79 -35.03 56.51
N HIS A 227 -5.84 -34.30 56.95
CA HIS A 227 -7.10 -34.48 57.69
C HIS A 227 -7.96 -33.24 57.27
N GLY A 228 -9.29 -33.18 57.20
CA GLY A 228 -10.39 -33.88 57.90
C GLY A 228 -11.17 -32.84 58.74
N PRO A 229 -12.52 -32.78 58.77
CA PRO A 229 -13.47 -33.85 58.44
C PRO A 229 -14.62 -33.50 57.46
N ALA A 230 -15.34 -34.55 57.06
CA ALA A 230 -16.77 -34.56 56.74
C ALA A 230 -17.40 -35.77 57.47
N PRO A 231 -18.72 -36.03 57.49
CA PRO A 231 -19.83 -35.28 56.87
C PRO A 231 -21.04 -35.03 57.81
N ARG A 232 -22.06 -34.28 57.32
CA ARG A 232 -23.51 -34.61 57.49
C ARG A 232 -24.42 -33.68 56.66
N THR A 233 -25.57 -34.22 56.24
CA THR A 233 -26.72 -33.53 55.61
C THR A 233 -26.45 -32.59 54.42
N TRP A 234 -26.41 -33.17 53.22
CA TRP A 234 -26.65 -32.45 51.95
C TRP A 234 -28.15 -32.05 51.86
N ARG A 235 -28.49 -30.75 51.85
CA ARG A 235 -29.88 -30.27 51.66
C ARG A 235 -30.02 -29.27 50.50
N LYS A 236 -30.42 -29.81 49.34
CA LYS A 236 -31.25 -29.21 48.28
C LYS A 236 -31.09 -27.70 47.95
N PRO A 237 -30.46 -27.34 46.82
CA PRO A 237 -30.65 -26.04 46.15
C PRO A 237 -31.81 -26.02 45.13
N ILE A 238 -32.71 -27.03 45.14
CA ILE A 238 -33.81 -27.16 44.17
C ILE A 238 -34.84 -26.02 44.31
N THR A 239 -35.25 -25.71 45.53
CA THR A 239 -36.32 -24.73 45.84
C THR A 239 -36.02 -23.32 45.35
N GLN A 240 -34.74 -22.91 45.34
CA GLN A 240 -34.33 -21.61 44.80
C GLN A 240 -34.49 -21.54 43.27
N ARG A 241 -34.16 -22.61 42.54
CA ARG A 241 -34.28 -22.65 41.07
C ARG A 241 -35.74 -22.54 40.63
N GLU A 242 -36.65 -23.25 41.31
CA GLU A 242 -38.09 -23.19 41.05
C GLU A 242 -38.66 -21.78 41.26
N GLN A 243 -38.34 -21.13 42.37
CA GLN A 243 -38.78 -19.76 42.67
C GLN A 243 -38.21 -18.75 41.65
N TRP A 244 -36.93 -18.87 41.31
CA TRP A 244 -36.26 -17.97 40.36
C TRP A 244 -36.81 -18.08 38.92
N VAL A 245 -37.07 -19.31 38.44
CA VAL A 245 -37.66 -19.54 37.11
C VAL A 245 -39.11 -19.01 37.04
N ARG A 246 -39.91 -19.20 38.10
CA ARG A 246 -41.26 -18.61 38.19
C ARG A 246 -41.23 -17.07 38.17
N ASN A 247 -40.25 -16.44 38.82
CA ASN A 247 -40.10 -14.98 38.84
C ASN A 247 -39.75 -14.39 37.46
N ILE A 248 -38.93 -15.07 36.66
CA ILE A 248 -38.52 -14.61 35.31
C ILE A 248 -39.67 -14.63 34.31
N THR A 249 -40.54 -15.64 34.37
CA THR A 249 -41.58 -15.80 33.33
C THR A 249 -42.72 -14.79 33.44
N ARG A 250 -42.99 -14.24 34.63
CA ARG A 250 -44.05 -13.24 34.94
C ARG A 250 -45.47 -13.61 34.46
N CYS A 251 -45.74 -14.88 34.15
CA CYS A 251 -46.99 -15.34 33.52
C CYS A 251 -48.19 -15.50 34.47
N GLN A 252 -48.11 -15.01 35.71
CA GLN A 252 -49.16 -15.18 36.73
C GLN A 252 -50.47 -14.44 36.43
N LYS A 253 -50.46 -13.46 35.52
CA LYS A 253 -51.67 -12.78 35.03
C LYS A 253 -52.24 -13.37 33.72
N ASP A 254 -51.47 -14.22 33.04
CA ASP A 254 -51.77 -14.64 31.66
C ASP A 254 -52.19 -16.13 31.55
N HIS A 255 -51.83 -16.95 32.54
CA HIS A 255 -52.03 -18.41 32.53
C HIS A 255 -52.95 -18.88 33.65
N LEU A 256 -53.87 -19.79 33.34
CA LEU A 256 -54.84 -20.33 34.30
C LEU A 256 -54.20 -21.34 35.28
N SER A 257 -54.63 -21.29 36.54
CA SER A 257 -54.18 -22.22 37.59
C SER A 257 -54.90 -23.56 37.47
N THR A 258 -54.19 -24.65 37.74
CA THR A 258 -54.74 -26.02 37.86
C THR A 258 -55.81 -26.15 38.94
N LYS A 259 -55.85 -25.23 39.93
CA LYS A 259 -56.89 -25.18 40.97
C LYS A 259 -58.30 -24.90 40.46
N LEU A 260 -58.47 -24.52 39.19
CA LEU A 260 -59.77 -24.24 38.58
C LEU A 260 -60.47 -25.48 38.02
N ILE A 261 -59.82 -26.65 37.98
CA ILE A 261 -60.41 -27.87 37.39
C ILE A 261 -61.46 -28.47 38.33
N SER A 262 -62.64 -28.80 37.80
CA SER A 262 -63.79 -29.21 38.63
C SER A 262 -63.71 -30.63 39.20
N GLU A 263 -62.94 -31.52 38.57
CA GLU A 263 -62.88 -32.95 38.91
C GLU A 263 -61.55 -33.31 39.61
N LYS A 264 -61.62 -34.24 40.57
CA LYS A 264 -60.44 -34.81 41.25
C LYS A 264 -59.70 -35.81 40.34
N LEU A 265 -59.15 -35.32 39.24
CA LEU A 265 -58.30 -36.09 38.34
C LEU A 265 -57.00 -36.53 39.06
N PRO A 266 -56.42 -37.69 38.70
CA PRO A 266 -55.15 -38.14 39.28
C PRO A 266 -54.02 -37.11 39.08
N VAL A 267 -53.13 -37.00 40.06
CA VAL A 267 -52.03 -35.99 40.05
C VAL A 267 -51.14 -36.15 38.82
N ASP A 268 -50.87 -37.39 38.40
CA ASP A 268 -50.07 -37.69 37.20
C ASP A 268 -50.77 -37.32 35.88
N PHE A 269 -52.11 -37.29 35.87
CA PHE A 269 -52.88 -36.84 34.72
C PHE A 269 -52.90 -35.30 34.66
N LEU A 270 -53.07 -34.64 35.80
CA LEU A 270 -52.99 -33.18 35.91
C LEU A 270 -51.60 -32.65 35.51
N SER A 271 -50.52 -33.29 35.94
CA SER A 271 -49.15 -32.86 35.60
C SER A 271 -48.91 -32.86 34.08
N SER A 272 -49.52 -33.80 33.34
CA SER A 272 -49.39 -33.89 31.87
C SER A 272 -49.92 -32.66 31.11
N PHE A 273 -50.81 -31.85 31.73
CA PHE A 273 -51.35 -30.60 31.17
C PHE A 273 -50.70 -29.33 31.74
N THR A 274 -49.67 -29.47 32.59
CA THR A 274 -48.93 -28.34 33.17
C THR A 274 -47.65 -28.00 32.40
N CYS A 275 -47.25 -26.74 32.48
CA CYS A 275 -45.98 -26.25 31.94
C CYS A 275 -44.84 -26.49 32.93
N LEU A 276 -43.84 -27.30 32.55
CA LEU A 276 -42.66 -27.66 33.38
C LEU A 276 -41.66 -26.49 33.63
N VAL A 277 -42.14 -25.25 33.57
CA VAL A 277 -41.41 -23.98 33.82
C VAL A 277 -42.23 -23.02 34.69
N CYS A 278 -43.57 -23.16 34.75
CA CYS A 278 -44.41 -22.29 35.59
C CYS A 278 -45.57 -22.99 36.29
N ASP A 279 -45.76 -24.30 36.08
CA ASP A 279 -46.70 -25.18 36.78
C ASP A 279 -48.19 -24.81 36.64
N HIS A 280 -48.48 -23.83 35.77
CA HIS A 280 -49.82 -23.46 35.33
C HIS A 280 -50.26 -24.32 34.14
N LEU A 281 -51.54 -24.27 33.80
CA LEU A 281 -52.08 -24.92 32.60
C LEU A 281 -51.40 -24.40 31.34
N LEU A 282 -51.17 -25.31 30.38
CA LEU A 282 -50.43 -25.03 29.15
C LEU A 282 -51.15 -24.02 28.23
N SER A 283 -50.66 -22.78 28.21
CA SER A 283 -51.02 -21.74 27.24
C SER A 283 -50.03 -21.74 26.07
N GLU A 284 -50.54 -21.84 24.82
CA GLU A 284 -49.75 -22.17 23.62
C GLU A 284 -48.73 -23.31 23.86
N PRO A 285 -49.17 -24.56 24.11
CA PRO A 285 -48.26 -25.67 24.36
C PRO A 285 -47.31 -25.93 23.19
N VAL A 286 -46.04 -26.09 23.52
CA VAL A 286 -44.99 -26.58 22.63
C VAL A 286 -44.24 -27.74 23.27
N GLN A 287 -43.75 -28.65 22.43
CA GLN A 287 -43.02 -29.85 22.77
C GLN A 287 -41.58 -29.75 22.25
N SER A 288 -40.61 -29.95 23.14
CA SER A 288 -39.19 -30.02 22.79
C SER A 288 -38.82 -31.36 22.13
N PRO A 289 -37.65 -31.48 21.46
CA PRO A 289 -37.22 -32.74 20.83
C PRO A 289 -37.12 -33.93 21.79
N CYS A 290 -36.90 -33.66 23.08
CA CYS A 290 -36.88 -34.66 24.15
C CYS A 290 -38.28 -34.93 24.77
N GLY A 291 -39.36 -34.50 24.12
CA GLY A 291 -40.74 -34.85 24.46
C GLY A 291 -41.42 -34.02 25.56
N HIS A 292 -40.70 -33.12 26.23
CA HIS A 292 -41.22 -32.33 27.35
C HIS A 292 -42.10 -31.15 26.88
N LEU A 293 -43.11 -30.79 27.69
CA LEU A 293 -44.14 -29.80 27.35
C LEU A 293 -43.99 -28.49 28.14
N PHE A 294 -44.15 -27.37 27.44
CA PHE A 294 -44.01 -26.02 27.97
C PHE A 294 -45.00 -25.05 27.31
N CYS A 295 -45.36 -23.96 27.99
CA CYS A 295 -45.97 -22.80 27.31
C CYS A 295 -44.92 -22.13 26.41
N ARG A 296 -45.29 -21.78 25.18
CA ARG A 296 -44.39 -21.19 24.18
C ARG A 296 -43.60 -19.99 24.71
N ASN A 297 -44.28 -19.06 25.38
CA ASN A 297 -43.64 -17.87 25.98
C ASN A 297 -42.74 -18.20 27.18
N CYS A 298 -43.00 -19.29 27.92
CA CYS A 298 -42.18 -19.69 29.06
C CYS A 298 -40.85 -20.29 28.62
N ILE A 299 -40.85 -21.22 27.64
CA ILE A 299 -39.61 -21.84 27.18
C ILE A 299 -38.72 -20.85 26.42
N ILE A 300 -39.29 -19.93 25.63
CA ILE A 300 -38.51 -18.88 24.94
C ILE A 300 -37.84 -17.93 25.96
N LYS A 301 -38.56 -17.49 27.01
CA LYS A 301 -37.97 -16.68 28.08
C LYS A 301 -36.86 -17.44 28.83
N TYR A 302 -37.05 -18.74 29.08
CA TYR A 302 -36.05 -19.59 29.72
C TYR A 302 -34.77 -19.71 28.86
N THR A 303 -34.89 -20.03 27.57
CA THR A 303 -33.72 -20.22 26.68
C THR A 303 -32.96 -18.93 26.41
N HIS A 304 -33.61 -17.76 26.48
CA HIS A 304 -32.95 -16.46 26.41
C HIS A 304 -32.09 -16.15 27.64
N VAL A 305 -32.39 -16.72 28.82
CA VAL A 305 -31.68 -16.41 30.08
C VAL A 305 -30.68 -17.50 30.49
N LEU A 306 -30.97 -18.78 30.22
CA LEU A 306 -30.12 -19.93 30.57
C LEU A 306 -29.57 -20.72 29.37
N GLY A 307 -29.76 -20.22 28.15
CA GLY A 307 -29.30 -20.86 26.91
C GLY A 307 -30.20 -22.01 26.42
N PRO A 308 -29.89 -22.58 25.24
CA PRO A 308 -30.77 -23.50 24.50
C PRO A 308 -30.75 -24.94 25.06
N HIS A 309 -31.22 -25.12 26.29
CA HIS A 309 -31.30 -26.42 26.97
C HIS A 309 -32.70 -26.65 27.57
N CYS A 310 -33.18 -27.89 27.53
CA CYS A 310 -34.46 -28.28 28.10
C CYS A 310 -34.44 -28.16 29.64
N PRO A 311 -35.36 -27.40 30.28
CA PRO A 311 -35.43 -27.24 31.74
C PRO A 311 -35.47 -28.55 32.54
N ALA A 312 -36.15 -29.57 32.00
CA ALA A 312 -36.43 -30.83 32.70
C ALA A 312 -35.31 -31.87 32.61
N CYS A 313 -34.49 -31.85 31.55
CA CYS A 313 -33.48 -32.89 31.31
C CYS A 313 -32.13 -32.38 30.75
N ASN A 314 -31.92 -31.05 30.68
CA ASN A 314 -30.73 -30.37 30.15
C ASN A 314 -30.30 -30.72 28.71
N LEU A 315 -31.02 -31.57 27.97
CA LEU A 315 -30.74 -31.85 26.55
C LEU A 315 -30.85 -30.57 25.70
N PRO A 316 -30.01 -30.41 24.65
CA PRO A 316 -30.09 -29.25 23.75
C PRO A 316 -31.48 -29.06 23.14
N CYS A 317 -31.95 -27.82 23.13
CA CYS A 317 -33.25 -27.42 22.60
C CYS A 317 -33.19 -25.93 22.19
N GLY A 318 -33.01 -25.67 20.90
CA GLY A 318 -33.13 -24.33 20.33
C GLY A 318 -34.60 -23.88 20.23
N PRO A 319 -34.85 -22.57 20.00
CA PRO A 319 -36.20 -22.05 19.80
C PRO A 319 -36.85 -22.56 18.50
N ASP A 320 -36.04 -22.89 17.49
CA ASP A 320 -36.49 -23.46 16.21
C ASP A 320 -36.82 -24.97 16.28
N ASP A 321 -36.38 -25.66 17.34
CA ASP A 321 -36.61 -27.10 17.54
C ASP A 321 -37.95 -27.42 18.23
N LEU A 322 -38.73 -26.39 18.58
CA LEU A 322 -39.99 -26.50 19.31
C LEU A 322 -41.16 -26.81 18.37
N SER A 323 -41.83 -27.94 18.60
CA SER A 323 -42.96 -28.41 17.78
C SER A 323 -44.29 -28.32 18.54
N PRO A 324 -45.44 -28.11 17.89
CA PRO A 324 -46.74 -28.20 18.56
C PRO A 324 -47.06 -29.69 18.88
N PRO A 325 -47.62 -30.00 20.06
CA PRO A 325 -47.95 -31.38 20.42
C PRO A 325 -49.08 -31.94 19.54
N ALA A 326 -49.25 -33.26 19.58
CA ALA A 326 -50.24 -33.96 18.76
C ALA A 326 -51.67 -33.41 18.96
N LYS A 327 -52.44 -33.29 17.87
CA LYS A 327 -53.80 -32.70 17.88
C LYS A 327 -54.76 -33.34 18.89
N ALA A 328 -54.59 -34.62 19.21
CA ALA A 328 -55.38 -35.30 20.24
C ALA A 328 -55.11 -34.74 21.65
N PHE A 329 -53.86 -34.41 21.97
CA PHE A 329 -53.49 -33.76 23.24
C PHE A 329 -54.06 -32.34 23.32
N LEU A 330 -53.96 -31.56 22.22
CA LEU A 330 -54.58 -30.23 22.13
C LEU A 330 -56.11 -30.30 22.34
N SER A 331 -56.78 -31.28 21.74
CA SER A 331 -58.22 -31.48 21.91
C SER A 331 -58.59 -31.88 23.35
N ALA A 332 -57.77 -32.70 24.02
CA ALA A 332 -57.99 -33.09 25.42
C ALA A 332 -57.83 -31.88 26.36
N LEU A 333 -56.73 -31.12 26.20
CA LEU A 333 -56.45 -29.89 26.94
C LEU A 333 -57.61 -28.88 26.82
N LEU A 334 -58.09 -28.62 25.60
CA LEU A 334 -59.19 -27.69 25.34
C LEU A 334 -60.56 -28.17 25.88
N SER A 335 -60.73 -29.48 26.11
CA SER A 335 -61.94 -30.05 26.68
C SER A 335 -61.98 -30.11 28.22
N LEU A 336 -60.92 -29.69 28.92
CA LEU A 336 -60.88 -29.72 30.39
C LEU A 336 -61.99 -28.83 31.02
N PRO A 337 -62.79 -29.36 31.96
CA PRO A 337 -63.84 -28.59 32.65
C PRO A 337 -63.25 -27.72 33.77
N LEU A 338 -63.41 -26.40 33.63
CA LEU A 338 -62.98 -25.40 34.60
C LEU A 338 -64.20 -24.78 35.32
N LEU A 339 -64.11 -24.58 36.62
CA LEU A 339 -65.04 -23.80 37.41
C LEU A 339 -64.73 -22.31 37.27
N CYS A 340 -65.76 -21.49 37.04
CA CYS A 340 -65.62 -20.04 37.14
C CYS A 340 -65.31 -19.63 38.60
N PRO A 341 -64.24 -18.85 38.87
CA PRO A 341 -63.90 -18.42 40.23
C PRO A 341 -64.71 -17.22 40.73
N ARG A 342 -65.63 -16.64 39.92
CA ARG A 342 -66.49 -15.52 40.34
C ARG A 342 -67.53 -16.02 41.34
N GLY A 343 -67.63 -15.34 42.49
CA GLY A 343 -68.65 -15.61 43.50
C GLY A 343 -70.06 -15.58 42.88
N GLY A 344 -70.88 -16.58 43.19
CA GLY A 344 -72.25 -16.72 42.66
C GLY A 344 -72.38 -17.38 41.28
N CYS A 345 -71.31 -17.54 40.49
CA CYS A 345 -71.44 -18.14 39.16
C CYS A 345 -71.57 -19.67 39.17
N GLY A 346 -70.62 -20.38 39.78
CA GLY A 346 -70.64 -21.85 39.96
C GLY A 346 -70.59 -22.73 38.69
N LYS A 347 -70.70 -22.15 37.49
CA LYS A 347 -70.77 -22.91 36.22
C LYS A 347 -69.43 -23.58 35.88
N GLN A 348 -69.51 -24.82 35.41
CA GLN A 348 -68.40 -25.52 34.74
C GLN A 348 -68.39 -25.15 33.25
N VAL A 349 -67.24 -24.75 32.73
CA VAL A 349 -67.02 -24.34 31.34
C VAL A 349 -65.73 -24.95 30.81
N ARG A 350 -65.70 -25.38 29.56
CA ARG A 350 -64.49 -25.94 28.92
C ARG A 350 -63.41 -24.88 28.74
N LEU A 351 -62.14 -25.27 28.78
CA LEU A 351 -61.00 -24.36 28.57
C LEU A 351 -61.11 -23.53 27.27
N ASP A 352 -61.66 -24.10 26.19
CA ASP A 352 -61.86 -23.40 24.91
C ASP A 352 -62.88 -22.25 24.95
N SER A 353 -63.84 -22.29 25.87
CA SER A 353 -64.96 -21.35 25.99
C SER A 353 -64.92 -20.54 27.29
N PHE A 354 -63.99 -20.87 28.20
CA PHE A 354 -63.79 -20.22 29.50
C PHE A 354 -63.48 -18.72 29.38
N LYS A 355 -62.73 -18.31 28.35
CA LYS A 355 -62.38 -16.89 28.13
C LYS A 355 -63.61 -16.05 27.77
N ASP A 356 -64.43 -16.56 26.86
CA ASP A 356 -65.64 -15.85 26.41
C ASP A 356 -66.70 -15.83 27.52
N HIS A 357 -66.77 -16.88 28.34
CA HIS A 357 -67.58 -16.90 29.56
C HIS A 357 -67.16 -15.80 30.56
N CYS A 358 -65.86 -15.59 30.76
CA CYS A 358 -65.36 -14.51 31.63
C CYS A 358 -65.61 -13.11 31.05
N LEU A 359 -65.67 -12.95 29.73
CA LEU A 359 -66.04 -11.68 29.09
C LEU A 359 -67.54 -11.37 29.23
N GLY A 360 -68.41 -12.38 29.20
CA GLY A 360 -69.85 -12.19 29.50
C GLY A 360 -70.07 -11.64 30.92
N HIS A 361 -69.27 -12.11 31.88
CA HIS A 361 -69.27 -11.59 33.26
C HIS A 361 -68.89 -10.10 33.34
N GLU A 362 -67.94 -9.63 32.53
CA GLU A 362 -67.51 -8.21 32.49
C GLU A 362 -68.56 -7.28 31.85
N LEU A 363 -69.49 -7.84 31.06
CA LEU A 363 -70.64 -7.11 30.49
C LEU A 363 -71.79 -7.02 31.50
N GLU A 364 -72.16 -8.14 32.15
CA GLU A 364 -73.22 -8.18 33.17
C GLU A 364 -72.94 -7.27 34.39
N GLU A 365 -71.67 -6.92 34.66
CA GLU A 365 -71.29 -5.99 35.74
C GLU A 365 -71.33 -4.50 35.33
N GLN A 366 -71.54 -4.17 34.05
CA GLN A 366 -71.64 -2.79 33.56
C GLN A 366 -73.10 -2.29 33.53
N ASP A 367 -74.06 -3.15 33.19
CA ASP A 367 -75.50 -2.82 33.18
C ASP A 367 -76.05 -2.48 34.57
N ALA A 368 -75.36 -2.88 35.65
CA ALA A 368 -75.79 -2.68 37.03
C ALA A 368 -75.43 -1.29 37.63
N ASN A 369 -74.65 -0.44 36.93
CA ASN A 369 -74.06 0.76 37.54
C ASN A 369 -74.01 1.98 36.60
N GLN A 370 -75.11 2.26 35.86
CA GLN A 370 -75.18 3.42 34.97
C GLN A 370 -76.60 4.01 34.78
N GLN A 371 -77.22 4.49 35.87
CA GLN A 371 -78.39 5.38 35.80
C GLN A 371 -78.01 6.87 35.93
N SER A 372 -77.29 7.42 34.95
CA SER A 372 -77.12 8.87 34.80
C SER A 372 -76.59 9.28 33.43
N SER A 373 -77.11 10.39 32.90
CA SER A 373 -76.68 11.14 31.70
C SER A 373 -76.63 10.39 30.36
N GLU A 374 -77.47 10.84 29.43
CA GLU A 374 -77.50 10.43 28.03
C GLU A 374 -76.22 10.84 27.30
N LEU A 375 -75.57 9.91 26.58
CA LEU A 375 -74.62 10.25 25.51
C LEU A 375 -74.59 9.16 24.43
N ASP A 376 -75.74 8.94 23.79
CA ASP A 376 -75.84 8.00 22.69
C ASP A 376 -75.13 8.52 21.42
N ASN A 377 -74.63 7.60 20.60
CA ASN A 377 -73.94 7.84 19.31
C ASN A 377 -72.64 8.67 19.34
N TYR A 378 -71.51 8.00 19.61
CA TYR A 378 -70.47 7.85 18.57
C TYR A 378 -69.59 6.62 18.83
N LEU A 379 -70.03 5.46 18.33
CA LEU A 379 -69.11 4.34 18.10
C LEU A 379 -67.99 4.81 17.16
N LEU A 380 -66.75 4.79 17.66
CA LEU A 380 -65.58 5.26 16.93
C LEU A 380 -65.17 4.21 15.87
N ASN A 381 -66.01 4.09 14.83
CA ASN A 381 -65.86 3.15 13.73
C ASN A 381 -64.44 3.25 13.17
N ASN A 382 -63.63 2.24 13.45
CA ASN A 382 -62.27 2.12 12.96
C ASN A 382 -62.31 2.07 11.43
N LYS A 383 -62.00 3.19 10.78
CA LYS A 383 -62.11 3.41 9.32
C LYS A 383 -61.17 2.54 8.48
N GLY A 384 -60.56 1.53 9.09
CA GLY A 384 -59.45 0.76 8.56
C GLY A 384 -58.18 1.62 8.42
N GLY A 385 -57.13 0.96 7.95
CA GLY A 385 -55.85 1.59 7.72
C GLY A 385 -54.72 0.58 7.88
N ARG A 386 -53.70 0.68 7.03
CA ARG A 386 -52.50 -0.15 7.19
C ARG A 386 -51.82 0.24 8.52
N PRO A 387 -51.50 -0.71 9.42
CA PRO A 387 -50.80 -0.42 10.66
C PRO A 387 -49.55 0.43 10.44
N ARG A 388 -49.36 1.45 11.27
CA ARG A 388 -48.24 2.41 11.17
C ARG A 388 -46.92 1.68 11.39
N GLN A 389 -46.18 1.42 10.31
CA GLN A 389 -44.88 0.75 10.37
C GLN A 389 -43.81 1.64 11.01
N HIS A 390 -42.84 1.02 11.70
CA HIS A 390 -41.72 1.73 12.31
C HIS A 390 -40.87 2.46 11.25
N LEU A 391 -40.38 3.68 11.56
CA LEU A 391 -39.76 4.58 10.57
C LEU A 391 -38.54 3.95 9.87
N LEU A 392 -37.75 3.15 10.59
CA LEU A 392 -36.57 2.46 10.03
C LEU A 392 -36.93 1.28 9.10
N SER A 393 -38.17 0.78 9.15
CA SER A 393 -38.67 -0.30 8.27
C SER A 393 -39.27 0.19 6.94
N LEU A 394 -39.33 1.51 6.74
CA LEU A 394 -39.94 2.14 5.57
C LEU A 394 -38.92 2.42 4.47
N THR A 395 -39.37 2.39 3.21
CA THR A 395 -38.57 2.84 2.06
C THR A 395 -38.37 4.36 2.10
N ARG A 396 -37.29 4.88 1.49
CA ARG A 396 -36.97 6.33 1.47
C ARG A 396 -38.15 7.20 1.01
N ARG A 397 -38.99 6.74 0.07
CA ARG A 397 -40.19 7.47 -0.38
C ARG A 397 -41.28 7.55 0.70
N ALA A 398 -41.49 6.46 1.45
CA ALA A 398 -42.43 6.43 2.56
C ALA A 398 -41.90 7.23 3.78
N GLN A 399 -40.60 7.18 4.05
CA GLN A 399 -39.94 8.04 5.05
C GLN A 399 -40.09 9.53 4.68
N LYS A 400 -39.77 9.92 3.43
CA LYS A 400 -39.96 11.30 2.93
C LYS A 400 -41.40 11.78 3.07
N HIS A 401 -42.39 10.91 2.85
CA HIS A 401 -43.80 11.26 3.07
C HIS A 401 -44.15 11.40 4.57
N ARG A 402 -43.65 10.49 5.42
CA ARG A 402 -43.90 10.50 6.87
C ARG A 402 -43.23 11.64 7.62
N LEU A 403 -42.11 12.14 7.10
CA LEU A 403 -41.33 13.24 7.68
C LEU A 403 -41.49 14.56 6.90
N ARG A 404 -42.43 14.64 5.93
CA ARG A 404 -42.58 15.81 5.04
C ARG A 404 -42.74 17.11 5.83
N ASP A 405 -43.65 17.09 6.79
CA ASP A 405 -44.09 18.31 7.47
C ASP A 405 -43.02 18.77 8.50
N LEU A 406 -42.39 17.83 9.20
CA LEU A 406 -41.20 18.08 10.02
C LEU A 406 -40.01 18.58 9.18
N LYS A 407 -39.78 18.02 7.99
CA LYS A 407 -38.71 18.50 7.08
C LYS A 407 -38.95 19.95 6.66
N ASN A 408 -40.21 20.33 6.43
CA ASN A 408 -40.56 21.70 6.09
C ASN A 408 -40.34 22.64 7.29
N GLN A 409 -40.62 22.20 8.53
CA GLN A 409 -40.29 22.95 9.75
C GLN A 409 -38.78 23.13 9.93
N VAL A 410 -37.99 22.05 9.83
CA VAL A 410 -36.52 22.11 9.94
C VAL A 410 -35.90 22.96 8.81
N LYS A 411 -36.47 22.96 7.60
CA LYS A 411 -36.07 23.91 6.56
C LYS A 411 -36.41 25.35 6.93
N ALA A 412 -37.64 25.63 7.37
CA ALA A 412 -38.06 26.97 7.76
C ALA A 412 -37.30 27.52 8.97
N PHE A 413 -36.69 26.65 9.80
CA PHE A 413 -35.72 27.02 10.84
C PHE A 413 -34.34 27.33 10.23
N ALA A 414 -33.77 26.40 9.45
CA ALA A 414 -32.45 26.59 8.83
C ALA A 414 -32.40 27.82 7.90
N ASP A 415 -33.47 28.07 7.13
CA ASP A 415 -33.63 29.24 6.25
C ASP A 415 -33.69 30.59 7.03
N ARG A 416 -33.88 30.57 8.36
CA ARG A 416 -33.96 31.78 9.21
C ARG A 416 -32.71 32.02 10.03
N GLU A 417 -32.24 31.00 10.75
CA GLU A 417 -31.16 31.12 11.72
C GLU A 417 -29.77 30.79 11.12
N GLU A 418 -29.72 29.89 10.13
CA GLU A 418 -28.51 29.15 9.73
C GLU A 418 -28.24 29.26 8.21
N GLY A 419 -28.69 30.34 7.58
CA GLY A 419 -28.47 30.63 6.15
C GLY A 419 -29.02 29.60 5.15
N GLY A 420 -29.84 28.64 5.62
CA GLY A 420 -30.36 27.52 4.84
C GLY A 420 -29.54 26.21 4.91
N ASP A 421 -28.51 26.09 5.76
CA ASP A 421 -27.73 24.84 5.88
C ASP A 421 -28.48 23.71 6.64
N LEU A 422 -29.43 23.13 5.92
CA LEU A 422 -30.13 21.90 6.27
C LEU A 422 -29.22 20.71 6.61
N LYS A 423 -27.98 20.65 6.11
CA LYS A 423 -27.08 19.53 6.37
C LYS A 423 -26.53 19.64 7.79
N SER A 424 -25.88 20.76 8.12
CA SER A 424 -25.29 20.96 9.44
C SER A 424 -26.34 20.97 10.53
N VAL A 425 -27.48 21.66 10.34
CA VAL A 425 -28.62 21.63 11.27
C VAL A 425 -29.12 20.20 11.53
N CYS A 426 -29.29 19.37 10.49
CA CYS A 426 -29.73 17.98 10.69
C CYS A 426 -28.67 17.09 11.37
N GLN A 427 -27.38 17.35 11.15
CA GLN A 427 -26.30 16.62 11.81
C GLN A 427 -26.20 16.99 13.29
N THR A 428 -26.24 18.29 13.63
CA THR A 428 -26.22 18.77 15.02
C THR A 428 -27.46 18.31 15.80
N LEU A 429 -28.66 18.34 15.21
CA LEU A 429 -29.86 17.79 15.85
C LEU A 429 -29.74 16.29 16.15
N PHE A 430 -29.09 15.51 15.29
CA PHE A 430 -28.89 14.08 15.53
C PHE A 430 -27.77 13.81 16.55
N LEU A 431 -26.70 14.60 16.54
CA LEU A 431 -25.62 14.61 17.53
C LEU A 431 -26.20 14.87 18.94
N LEU A 432 -27.01 15.93 19.11
CA LEU A 432 -27.66 16.25 20.38
C LEU A 432 -28.66 15.17 20.82
N ALA A 433 -29.35 14.51 19.88
CA ALA A 433 -30.20 13.36 20.19
C ALA A 433 -29.39 12.15 20.69
N LEU A 434 -28.24 11.85 20.10
CA LEU A 434 -27.35 10.77 20.56
C LEU A 434 -26.72 11.10 21.93
N ARG A 435 -26.24 12.34 22.14
CA ARG A 435 -25.70 12.81 23.43
C ARG A 435 -26.76 12.72 24.55
N SER A 436 -28.00 13.12 24.29
CA SER A 436 -29.11 13.07 25.29
C SER A 436 -29.68 11.67 25.56
N VAL A 437 -29.40 10.68 24.70
CA VAL A 437 -29.65 9.25 24.96
C VAL A 437 -28.40 8.57 25.57
N ASN A 438 -27.34 9.34 25.86
CA ASN A 438 -26.02 8.90 26.37
C ASN A 438 -25.25 7.95 25.44
N GLU A 439 -25.57 7.93 24.13
CA GLU A 439 -24.85 7.14 23.13
C GLU A 439 -23.58 7.85 22.64
N HIS A 440 -22.73 8.31 23.58
CA HIS A 440 -21.57 9.17 23.31
C HIS A 440 -20.70 8.67 22.15
N ARG A 441 -20.33 7.39 22.15
CA ARG A 441 -19.55 6.77 21.06
C ARG A 441 -20.15 6.99 19.66
N GLN A 442 -21.48 6.96 19.52
CA GLN A 442 -22.14 7.20 18.23
C GLN A 442 -22.17 8.69 17.87
N ALA A 443 -22.21 9.59 18.87
CA ALA A 443 -22.00 11.01 18.64
C ALA A 443 -20.55 11.30 18.23
N ASP A 444 -19.56 10.68 18.89
CA ASP A 444 -18.13 10.80 18.54
C ASP A 444 -17.84 10.26 17.12
N ASP A 445 -18.41 9.10 16.75
CA ASP A 445 -18.35 8.53 15.38
C ASP A 445 -19.02 9.47 14.33
N LEU A 446 -20.07 10.21 14.72
CA LEU A 446 -20.78 11.17 13.86
C LEU A 446 -20.00 12.49 13.72
N GLU A 447 -19.42 12.99 14.81
CA GLU A 447 -18.57 14.19 14.86
C GLU A 447 -17.29 13.98 14.04
N ALA A 448 -16.66 12.80 14.14
CA ALA A 448 -15.58 12.39 13.26
C ALA A 448 -16.00 12.43 11.78
N LEU A 449 -17.22 11.99 11.44
CA LEU A 449 -17.75 12.07 10.07
C LEU A 449 -18.08 13.51 9.63
N MET A 450 -18.53 14.38 10.54
CA MET A 450 -18.72 15.82 10.29
C MET A 450 -17.39 16.52 9.98
N GLN A 451 -16.34 16.19 10.73
CA GLN A 451 -14.98 16.72 10.57
C GLN A 451 -14.16 16.01 9.46
N GLY A 452 -14.78 15.18 8.62
CA GLY A 452 -14.10 14.45 7.55
C GLY A 452 -13.21 13.27 7.99
N ARG A 453 -12.98 13.09 9.29
CA ARG A 453 -12.23 11.96 9.90
C ARG A 453 -13.00 10.63 9.93
N GLY A 454 -14.00 10.46 9.06
CA GLY A 454 -14.86 9.28 9.00
C GLY A 454 -14.15 8.03 8.43
N CYS A 455 -14.87 6.90 8.34
CA CYS A 455 -14.31 5.62 7.89
C CYS A 455 -13.89 5.54 6.39
N GLY A 456 -13.91 6.66 5.67
CA GLY A 456 -13.37 6.80 4.31
C GLY A 456 -12.26 7.84 4.30
N LEU A 457 -11.08 7.46 3.82
CA LEU A 457 -9.88 8.31 3.79
C LEU A 457 -10.08 9.54 2.89
N HIS A 458 -9.41 10.65 3.22
CA HIS A 458 -9.42 11.84 2.37
C HIS A 458 -8.84 11.55 0.96
N PRO A 459 -9.32 12.19 -0.13
CA PRO A 459 -8.78 11.96 -1.47
C PRO A 459 -7.28 12.21 -1.59
N ALA A 460 -6.74 13.24 -0.91
CA ALA A 460 -5.30 13.52 -0.88
C ALA A 460 -4.51 12.37 -0.22
N VAL A 461 -4.96 11.84 0.92
CA VAL A 461 -4.36 10.66 1.57
C VAL A 461 -4.41 9.43 0.65
N CYS A 462 -5.51 9.25 -0.09
CA CYS A 462 -5.61 8.20 -1.10
C CYS A 462 -4.64 8.38 -2.29
N LEU A 463 -4.36 9.63 -2.68
CA LEU A 463 -3.42 9.99 -3.74
C LEU A 463 -1.97 9.75 -3.28
N ALA A 464 -1.60 10.24 -2.09
CA ALA A 464 -0.29 10.01 -1.48
C ALA A 464 0.02 8.52 -1.31
N ILE A 465 -0.94 7.73 -0.78
CA ILE A 465 -0.81 6.26 -0.71
C ILE A 465 -0.59 5.66 -2.09
N ARG A 466 -1.33 6.11 -3.13
CA ARG A 466 -1.16 5.59 -4.50
C ARG A 466 0.23 5.89 -5.05
N VAL A 467 0.67 7.15 -4.98
CA VAL A 467 1.93 7.63 -5.58
C VAL A 467 3.12 7.02 -4.84
N ASN A 468 3.19 7.17 -3.52
CA ASN A 468 4.36 6.81 -2.72
C ASN A 468 4.54 5.28 -2.56
N THR A 469 3.56 4.47 -3.01
CA THR A 469 3.68 3.00 -3.12
C THR A 469 3.74 2.50 -4.57
N PHE A 470 3.95 3.40 -5.53
CA PHE A 470 4.06 3.12 -6.97
C PHE A 470 2.86 2.35 -7.56
N LEU A 471 1.67 2.53 -6.98
CA LEU A 471 0.46 1.86 -7.45
C LEU A 471 -0.08 2.52 -8.73
N SER A 472 -0.03 1.78 -9.83
CA SER A 472 -0.64 2.21 -11.08
C SER A 472 -2.16 2.40 -10.92
N CYS A 473 -2.76 3.27 -11.75
CA CYS A 473 -4.20 3.53 -11.70
C CYS A 473 -5.05 2.25 -11.78
N SER A 474 -4.63 1.23 -12.54
CA SER A 474 -5.33 -0.04 -12.65
C SER A 474 -5.15 -0.94 -11.41
N GLN A 475 -3.95 -0.97 -10.81
CA GLN A 475 -3.69 -1.66 -9.54
C GLN A 475 -4.48 -1.03 -8.39
N TYR A 476 -4.44 0.31 -8.26
CA TYR A 476 -5.21 1.06 -7.27
C TYR A 476 -6.71 0.84 -7.45
N HIS A 477 -7.24 0.92 -8.69
CA HIS A 477 -8.66 0.68 -8.93
C HIS A 477 -9.08 -0.76 -8.58
N LYS A 478 -8.22 -1.75 -8.84
CA LYS A 478 -8.44 -3.16 -8.43
C LYS A 478 -8.49 -3.28 -6.90
N MET A 479 -7.56 -2.65 -6.19
CA MET A 479 -7.55 -2.59 -4.73
C MET A 479 -8.83 -1.95 -4.17
N TYR A 480 -9.16 -0.72 -4.60
CA TYR A 480 -10.38 0.00 -4.25
C TYR A 480 -11.64 -0.86 -4.47
N ARG A 481 -11.77 -1.47 -5.66
CA ARG A 481 -12.93 -2.30 -6.02
C ARG A 481 -13.04 -3.54 -5.13
N THR A 482 -11.93 -4.21 -4.83
CA THR A 482 -11.91 -5.39 -3.96
C THR A 482 -12.25 -5.02 -2.51
N VAL A 483 -11.61 -4.00 -1.93
CA VAL A 483 -11.86 -3.56 -0.54
C VAL A 483 -13.31 -3.10 -0.35
N LYS A 484 -13.86 -2.34 -1.31
CA LYS A 484 -15.25 -1.89 -1.28
C LYS A 484 -16.26 -3.04 -1.44
N ALA A 485 -15.91 -4.07 -2.21
CA ALA A 485 -16.76 -5.25 -2.39
C ALA A 485 -16.72 -6.23 -1.20
N THR A 486 -15.61 -6.33 -0.46
CA THR A 486 -15.50 -7.22 0.71
C THR A 486 -16.00 -6.59 2.00
N SER A 487 -15.69 -5.31 2.25
CA SER A 487 -16.09 -4.60 3.47
C SER A 487 -17.49 -3.97 3.40
N GLY A 488 -18.03 -3.77 2.20
CA GLY A 488 -19.24 -2.98 1.96
C GLY A 488 -19.07 -1.47 2.22
N ARG A 489 -17.89 -1.00 2.64
CA ARG A 489 -17.59 0.41 2.96
C ARG A 489 -16.65 1.02 1.93
N GLN A 490 -16.78 2.33 1.69
CA GLN A 490 -15.85 3.07 0.82
C GLN A 490 -14.72 3.65 1.67
N ILE A 491 -13.69 2.83 1.91
CA ILE A 491 -12.48 3.24 2.65
C ILE A 491 -11.56 4.08 1.74
N PHE A 492 -11.24 3.56 0.57
CA PHE A 492 -10.48 4.25 -0.47
C PHE A 492 -11.42 5.04 -1.40
N GLN A 493 -10.94 6.15 -1.97
CA GLN A 493 -11.70 7.00 -2.88
C GLN A 493 -11.53 6.58 -4.36
N PRO A 494 -12.52 6.84 -5.24
CA PRO A 494 -12.42 6.46 -6.65
C PRO A 494 -11.48 7.38 -7.44
N LEU A 495 -10.88 6.86 -8.51
CA LEU A 495 -9.88 7.56 -9.34
C LEU A 495 -10.31 8.96 -9.84
N HIS A 496 -11.60 9.22 -10.07
CA HIS A 496 -12.04 10.55 -10.51
C HIS A 496 -11.93 11.60 -9.40
N THR A 497 -12.04 11.22 -8.13
CA THR A 497 -11.83 12.12 -6.99
C THR A 497 -10.34 12.35 -6.74
N LEU A 498 -9.51 11.31 -6.93
CA LEU A 498 -8.04 11.47 -6.88
C LEU A 498 -7.57 12.45 -7.96
N ARG A 499 -8.03 12.32 -9.21
CA ARG A 499 -7.75 13.26 -10.32
C ARG A 499 -8.31 14.67 -10.14
N ALA A 500 -9.20 14.88 -9.17
CA ALA A 500 -9.68 16.22 -8.81
C ALA A 500 -8.72 16.86 -7.79
N ALA A 501 -8.31 16.12 -6.76
CA ALA A 501 -7.30 16.56 -5.78
C ALA A 501 -5.90 16.71 -6.40
N GLU A 502 -5.54 15.86 -7.36
CA GLU A 502 -4.27 15.89 -8.11
C GLU A 502 -4.06 17.22 -8.88
N LYS A 503 -5.13 18.00 -9.12
CA LYS A 503 -5.02 19.32 -9.79
C LYS A 503 -4.39 20.41 -8.94
N GLU A 504 -4.56 20.33 -7.62
CA GLU A 504 -4.06 21.32 -6.66
C GLU A 504 -2.54 21.24 -6.54
N LEU A 505 -2.00 20.03 -6.64
CA LEU A 505 -0.56 19.72 -6.56
C LEU A 505 0.19 19.85 -7.90
N LEU A 506 -0.49 20.30 -8.97
CA LEU A 506 0.10 20.41 -10.31
C LEU A 506 0.33 21.88 -10.69
N PRO A 507 1.44 22.19 -11.40
CA PRO A 507 1.67 23.50 -11.99
C PRO A 507 0.47 23.95 -12.84
N GLY A 508 0.06 25.20 -12.65
CA GLY A 508 -1.08 25.83 -13.33
C GLY A 508 -2.34 25.98 -12.49
N PHE A 509 -2.27 25.78 -11.17
CA PHE A 509 -3.42 25.90 -10.24
C PHE A 509 -3.44 27.20 -9.41
N HIS A 510 -2.30 27.61 -8.84
CA HIS A 510 -2.21 28.78 -7.96
C HIS A 510 -2.06 30.10 -8.74
N GLN A 511 -2.59 31.18 -8.17
CA GLN A 511 -2.38 32.55 -8.67
C GLN A 511 -1.10 33.15 -8.06
N PHE A 512 -0.38 33.92 -8.87
CA PHE A 512 0.86 34.61 -8.53
C PHE A 512 1.09 35.76 -9.52
N GLU A 513 2.00 36.68 -9.20
CA GLU A 513 2.46 37.73 -10.10
C GLU A 513 3.97 37.99 -9.96
N TRP A 514 4.56 38.66 -10.95
CA TRP A 514 5.99 39.03 -10.95
C TRP A 514 6.15 40.55 -11.02
N GLN A 515 7.06 41.10 -10.24
CA GLN A 515 7.34 42.53 -10.17
C GLN A 515 8.86 42.81 -10.31
N PRO A 516 9.34 43.39 -11.42
CA PRO A 516 8.61 43.71 -12.66
C PRO A 516 8.12 42.45 -13.40
N ALA A 517 7.18 42.63 -14.33
CA ALA A 517 6.72 41.54 -15.18
C ALA A 517 7.89 40.95 -16.01
N LEU A 518 7.95 39.62 -16.08
CA LEU A 518 9.05 38.89 -16.72
C LEU A 518 9.18 39.22 -18.22
N LYS A 519 10.40 39.53 -18.66
CA LYS A 519 10.74 39.71 -20.08
C LYS A 519 10.41 38.44 -20.86
N ASN A 520 9.71 38.57 -21.99
CA ASN A 520 9.36 37.48 -22.93
C ASN A 520 8.52 36.31 -22.36
N VAL A 521 8.03 36.36 -21.12
CA VAL A 521 7.19 35.32 -20.51
C VAL A 521 5.74 35.79 -20.38
N SER A 522 4.77 34.90 -20.65
CA SER A 522 3.34 35.23 -20.57
C SER A 522 2.85 35.34 -19.13
N ALA A 523 2.16 36.43 -18.79
CA ALA A 523 1.53 36.64 -17.48
C ALA A 523 0.38 35.65 -17.13
N SER A 524 0.02 34.70 -18.00
CA SER A 524 -0.94 33.65 -17.67
C SER A 524 -0.37 32.68 -16.64
N CYS A 525 -1.02 32.54 -15.48
CA CYS A 525 -0.65 31.60 -14.41
C CYS A 525 -1.19 30.17 -14.65
N ASN A 526 -2.25 30.00 -15.44
CA ASN A 526 -2.98 28.73 -15.61
C ASN A 526 -2.35 27.75 -16.62
N ILE A 527 -1.01 27.69 -16.72
CA ILE A 527 -0.30 26.84 -17.70
C ILE A 527 0.22 25.56 -17.03
N GLY A 528 -0.29 24.41 -17.46
CA GLY A 528 0.19 23.08 -17.05
C GLY A 528 1.29 22.53 -17.97
N ILE A 529 1.24 21.22 -18.25
CA ILE A 529 2.19 20.56 -19.16
C ILE A 529 1.93 21.02 -20.61
N PHE A 530 2.98 21.43 -21.33
CA PHE A 530 2.94 21.71 -22.77
C PHE A 530 4.09 21.07 -23.56
N ASN A 531 4.08 21.24 -24.88
CA ASN A 531 5.10 20.73 -25.79
C ASN A 531 6.37 21.58 -25.70
N GLY A 532 7.50 20.98 -25.35
CA GLY A 532 8.76 21.71 -25.17
C GLY A 532 9.32 22.34 -26.45
N LEU A 533 8.87 21.91 -27.63
CA LEU A 533 9.21 22.46 -28.95
C LEU A 533 8.80 23.94 -29.14
N ALA A 534 8.08 24.55 -28.19
CA ALA A 534 7.80 25.99 -28.12
C ALA A 534 7.12 26.66 -29.34
N GLY A 535 6.69 25.90 -30.35
CA GLY A 535 6.12 26.41 -31.60
C GLY A 535 6.99 26.21 -32.84
N TRP A 536 8.09 25.43 -32.76
CA TRP A 536 8.90 25.01 -33.91
C TRP A 536 8.01 24.54 -35.07
N ALA A 537 8.19 25.15 -36.24
CA ALA A 537 7.41 24.84 -37.43
C ALA A 537 7.70 23.41 -37.89
N SER A 538 6.68 22.55 -37.93
CA SER A 538 6.80 21.22 -38.51
C SER A 538 6.58 21.27 -40.03
N SER A 539 7.31 22.14 -40.73
CA SER A 539 7.37 22.12 -42.19
C SER A 539 8.31 21.00 -42.67
N VAL A 540 8.22 20.65 -43.95
CA VAL A 540 9.20 19.79 -44.64
C VAL A 540 10.37 20.63 -45.18
N ASP A 541 10.19 21.95 -45.29
CA ASP A 541 11.21 22.90 -45.74
C ASP A 541 12.15 23.36 -44.60
N ASP A 542 11.73 23.18 -43.34
CA ASP A 542 12.48 23.52 -42.13
C ASP A 542 13.26 22.31 -41.58
N SER A 543 14.16 22.52 -40.63
CA SER A 543 14.84 21.41 -39.93
C SER A 543 13.83 20.56 -39.15
N THR A 544 13.87 19.25 -39.34
CA THR A 544 12.89 18.32 -38.77
C THR A 544 13.07 18.20 -37.26
N ALA A 545 12.00 18.52 -36.51
CA ALA A 545 11.96 18.35 -35.07
C ALA A 545 11.74 16.87 -34.68
N ASP A 546 12.74 16.03 -34.94
CA ASP A 546 12.76 14.58 -34.66
C ASP A 546 12.98 14.26 -33.16
N THR A 547 12.23 14.97 -32.31
CA THR A 547 12.23 14.82 -30.86
C THR A 547 10.82 14.98 -30.27
N ILE A 548 10.57 14.33 -29.14
CA ILE A 548 9.34 14.48 -28.37
C ILE A 548 9.70 15.05 -27.00
N THR A 549 9.27 16.28 -26.73
CA THR A 549 9.58 16.99 -25.48
C THR A 549 8.33 17.46 -24.75
N ARG A 550 8.30 17.34 -23.41
CA ARG A 550 7.24 17.86 -22.54
C ARG A 550 7.85 18.59 -21.36
N ARG A 551 7.37 19.79 -21.09
CA ARG A 551 7.82 20.61 -19.96
C ARG A 551 6.68 21.37 -19.28
N PHE A 552 6.99 21.87 -18.09
CA PHE A 552 6.28 22.98 -17.48
C PHE A 552 6.95 24.32 -17.84
N ARG A 553 6.28 25.44 -17.55
CA ARG A 553 6.91 26.77 -17.54
C ARG A 553 7.61 26.93 -16.19
N TYR A 554 8.82 27.49 -16.19
CA TYR A 554 9.70 27.39 -15.03
C TYR A 554 9.10 28.12 -13.81
N ASP A 555 8.64 29.36 -13.99
CA ASP A 555 7.96 30.14 -12.96
C ASP A 555 6.74 29.42 -12.35
N VAL A 556 5.88 28.81 -13.16
CA VAL A 556 4.70 28.07 -12.69
C VAL A 556 5.11 26.82 -11.90
N ALA A 557 6.20 26.16 -12.31
CA ALA A 557 6.75 25.01 -11.58
C ALA A 557 7.38 25.43 -10.24
N LEU A 558 8.06 26.58 -10.17
CA LEU A 558 8.60 27.15 -8.93
C LEU A 558 7.48 27.55 -7.96
N VAL A 559 6.42 28.21 -8.45
CA VAL A 559 5.24 28.54 -7.64
C VAL A 559 4.58 27.28 -7.06
N SER A 560 4.42 26.25 -7.89
CA SER A 560 3.90 24.95 -7.44
C SER A 560 4.81 24.28 -6.40
N ALA A 561 6.14 24.42 -6.54
CA ALA A 561 7.10 23.87 -5.60
C ALA A 561 7.17 24.63 -4.27
N LEU A 562 7.02 25.97 -4.28
CA LEU A 562 6.92 26.78 -3.06
C LEU A 562 5.60 26.56 -2.32
N LYS A 563 4.50 26.31 -3.04
CA LYS A 563 3.21 25.95 -2.42
C LYS A 563 3.19 24.54 -1.81
N ASP A 564 3.91 23.60 -2.40
CA ASP A 564 4.16 22.27 -1.82
C ASP A 564 4.95 22.35 -0.49
N LEU A 565 5.73 23.42 -0.30
CA LEU A 565 6.52 23.72 0.91
C LEU A 565 5.85 24.75 1.86
N GLU A 566 4.57 25.10 1.66
CA GLU A 566 3.89 26.15 2.43
C GLU A 566 3.87 25.84 3.94
N GLU A 567 3.56 24.60 4.33
CA GLU A 567 3.55 24.19 5.75
C GLU A 567 4.95 24.23 6.37
N ASP A 568 5.97 23.77 5.65
CA ASP A 568 7.38 23.74 6.12
C ASP A 568 7.93 25.16 6.31
N ILE A 569 7.63 26.09 5.38
CA ILE A 569 8.01 27.51 5.49
C ILE A 569 7.30 28.17 6.67
N MET A 570 6.01 27.88 6.87
CA MET A 570 5.25 28.38 8.03
C MET A 570 5.72 27.76 9.34
N GLU A 571 6.28 26.54 9.34
CA GLU A 571 6.89 25.91 10.52
C GLU A 571 8.22 26.58 10.88
N GLY A 572 9.13 26.75 9.91
CA GLY A 572 10.42 27.40 10.14
C GLY A 572 10.31 28.84 10.67
N LEU A 573 9.29 29.59 10.24
CA LEU A 573 9.00 30.94 10.77
C LEU A 573 8.58 30.90 12.25
N ARG A 574 7.72 29.93 12.63
CA ARG A 574 7.31 29.71 14.02
C ARG A 574 8.49 29.27 14.90
N GLU A 575 9.33 28.36 14.40
CA GLU A 575 10.54 27.90 15.11
C GLU A 575 11.58 29.02 15.27
N SER A 576 11.69 29.91 14.28
CA SER A 576 12.56 31.11 14.34
C SER A 576 11.99 32.24 15.20
N GLY A 577 10.75 32.11 15.70
CA GLY A 577 10.09 33.12 16.53
C GLY A 577 9.66 34.40 15.80
N MET A 578 9.62 34.38 14.46
CA MET A 578 9.29 35.55 13.64
C MET A 578 7.77 35.79 13.57
N GLU A 579 7.33 37.04 13.67
CA GLU A 579 5.91 37.37 13.49
C GLU A 579 5.50 37.28 12.01
N ASP A 580 4.49 36.46 11.72
CA ASP A 580 3.97 36.18 10.37
C ASP A 580 3.63 37.45 9.55
N SER A 581 3.23 38.53 10.22
CA SER A 581 2.88 39.82 9.65
C SER A 581 4.07 40.74 9.33
N ALA A 582 5.23 40.52 9.96
CA ALA A 582 6.45 41.29 9.68
C ALA A 582 7.18 40.70 8.46
N CYS A 583 7.35 39.37 8.41
CA CYS A 583 8.00 38.67 7.31
C CYS A 583 7.09 38.59 6.05
N THR A 584 6.96 39.72 5.35
CA THR A 584 6.29 39.79 4.03
C THR A 584 7.27 40.12 2.89
N SER A 585 8.29 40.93 3.21
CA SER A 585 9.50 41.21 2.42
C SER A 585 10.53 40.07 2.51
N GLY A 586 11.65 40.21 1.78
CA GLY A 586 12.93 39.63 2.22
C GLY A 586 13.20 38.15 1.93
N PHE A 587 12.25 37.36 1.42
CA PHE A 587 12.51 35.94 1.16
C PHE A 587 13.44 35.72 -0.02
N SER A 588 14.40 34.82 0.16
CA SER A 588 15.37 34.39 -0.85
C SER A 588 15.36 32.87 -0.98
N VAL A 589 15.20 32.38 -2.21
CA VAL A 589 15.01 30.95 -2.51
C VAL A 589 16.18 30.43 -3.34
N LEU A 590 16.92 29.49 -2.78
CA LEU A 590 18.12 28.92 -3.41
C LEU A 590 17.76 27.61 -4.12
N ILE A 591 17.99 27.56 -5.43
CA ILE A 591 17.60 26.44 -6.30
C ILE A 591 18.84 25.73 -6.83
N LYS A 592 18.92 24.40 -6.63
CA LYS A 592 19.82 23.54 -7.40
C LYS A 592 19.16 23.19 -8.73
N GLU A 593 19.79 23.54 -9.85
CA GLU A 593 19.40 23.03 -11.18
C GLU A 593 20.22 21.77 -11.52
N SER A 594 19.65 20.88 -12.32
CA SER A 594 20.29 19.63 -12.74
C SER A 594 19.77 19.16 -14.11
N CYS A 595 20.68 18.71 -14.97
CA CYS A 595 20.39 18.20 -16.31
C CYS A 595 21.33 17.05 -16.62
N ASP A 596 20.79 15.96 -17.17
CA ASP A 596 21.54 14.72 -17.36
C ASP A 596 20.99 13.88 -18.54
N GLY A 597 21.86 13.07 -19.13
CA GLY A 597 21.63 12.27 -20.34
C GLY A 597 21.50 10.77 -20.07
N MET A 598 20.30 10.23 -20.29
CA MET A 598 19.99 8.80 -20.19
C MET A 598 20.16 8.09 -21.53
N GLY A 599 20.90 6.98 -21.54
CA GLY A 599 21.00 6.06 -22.68
C GLY A 599 20.12 4.81 -22.53
N ASP A 600 20.12 3.96 -23.57
CA ASP A 600 19.39 2.69 -23.65
C ASP A 600 17.86 2.82 -23.44
N VAL A 601 17.28 3.97 -23.81
CA VAL A 601 15.85 4.28 -23.64
C VAL A 601 15.06 3.84 -24.87
N SER A 602 14.60 2.58 -24.88
CA SER A 602 14.02 1.94 -26.07
C SER A 602 12.86 2.71 -26.73
N GLU A 603 12.96 2.94 -28.04
CA GLU A 603 11.91 3.54 -28.87
C GLU A 603 10.61 2.70 -28.83
N LYS A 604 9.47 3.31 -29.18
CA LYS A 604 8.16 2.63 -29.23
C LYS A 604 7.53 2.77 -30.59
N HIS A 605 7.11 1.64 -31.17
CA HIS A 605 6.29 1.64 -32.38
C HIS A 605 5.06 2.55 -32.22
N GLY A 606 4.88 3.46 -33.16
CA GLY A 606 3.79 4.45 -33.18
C GLY A 606 3.76 5.21 -34.50
N GLY A 607 2.92 6.24 -34.57
CA GLY A 607 2.85 7.18 -35.70
C GLY A 607 3.45 8.55 -35.35
N GLY A 608 4.63 8.55 -34.72
CA GLY A 608 5.40 9.76 -34.42
C GLY A 608 6.52 9.99 -35.46
N PRO A 609 7.37 11.02 -35.25
CA PRO A 609 8.68 11.08 -35.90
C PRO A 609 9.56 9.90 -35.46
N LEU A 610 10.72 9.75 -36.09
CA LEU A 610 11.79 8.90 -35.56
C LEU A 610 12.36 9.56 -34.30
N VAL A 611 12.69 8.78 -33.27
CA VAL A 611 13.12 9.32 -31.98
C VAL A 611 14.37 8.57 -31.48
N PRO A 612 15.44 9.25 -31.04
CA PRO A 612 16.64 8.58 -30.56
C PRO A 612 16.37 7.76 -29.29
N GLU A 613 17.09 6.64 -29.12
CA GLU A 613 17.03 5.80 -27.90
C GLU A 613 17.77 6.41 -26.68
N LYS A 614 17.69 7.74 -26.58
CA LYS A 614 18.29 8.58 -25.53
C LYS A 614 17.27 9.60 -25.06
N ALA A 615 17.35 9.97 -23.78
CA ALA A 615 16.54 11.01 -23.19
C ALA A 615 17.40 11.97 -22.36
N VAL A 616 17.03 13.24 -22.35
CA VAL A 616 17.63 14.25 -21.46
C VAL A 616 16.54 14.76 -20.51
N ARG A 617 16.87 14.89 -19.23
CA ARG A 617 15.94 15.35 -18.19
C ARG A 617 16.51 16.53 -17.42
N PHE A 618 15.86 17.68 -17.57
CA PHE A 618 16.12 18.89 -16.78
C PHE A 618 15.19 18.93 -15.56
N SER A 619 15.75 19.17 -14.38
CA SER A 619 15.07 19.14 -13.08
C SER A 619 15.64 20.19 -12.14
N PHE A 620 14.92 20.49 -11.06
CA PHE A 620 15.38 21.39 -10.01
C PHE A 620 15.00 20.88 -8.61
N THR A 621 15.70 21.40 -7.60
CA THR A 621 15.42 21.17 -6.18
C THR A 621 15.52 22.50 -5.44
N VAL A 622 14.53 22.82 -4.61
CA VAL A 622 14.63 23.94 -3.64
C VAL A 622 15.55 23.47 -2.52
N MET A 623 16.70 24.14 -2.36
CA MET A 623 17.75 23.74 -1.42
C MET A 623 17.61 24.45 -0.07
N SER A 624 17.20 25.71 -0.09
CA SER A 624 16.85 26.48 1.09
C SER A 624 15.93 27.64 0.77
N VAL A 625 15.21 28.11 1.79
CA VAL A 625 14.53 29.41 1.83
C VAL A 625 15.10 30.17 3.02
N THR A 626 15.72 31.32 2.76
CA THR A 626 16.13 32.28 3.78
C THR A 626 15.18 33.48 3.78
N VAL A 627 15.18 34.26 4.86
CA VAL A 627 14.49 35.55 4.94
C VAL A 627 15.42 36.56 5.60
N LEU A 628 15.49 37.76 5.03
CA LEU A 628 16.05 38.94 5.69
C LEU A 628 14.89 39.75 6.25
N ALA A 629 14.85 39.97 7.57
CA ALA A 629 13.84 40.82 8.20
C ALA A 629 14.17 42.30 7.96
N ASP A 630 13.15 43.16 7.87
CA ASP A 630 13.34 44.60 7.63
C ASP A 630 14.03 45.34 8.83
N GLU A 631 14.31 44.64 9.93
CA GLU A 631 15.00 45.14 11.14
C GLU A 631 16.33 44.41 11.49
N GLU A 632 16.75 43.37 10.74
CA GLU A 632 17.92 42.53 11.06
C GLU A 632 18.96 42.52 9.92
N GLU A 633 20.26 42.43 10.24
CA GLU A 633 21.35 42.42 9.24
C GLU A 633 21.77 41.00 8.76
N GLU A 634 21.31 39.93 9.41
CA GLU A 634 21.65 38.53 9.06
C GLU A 634 20.46 37.80 8.38
N GLU A 635 20.74 36.98 7.35
CA GLU A 635 19.72 36.13 6.72
C GLU A 635 19.40 34.89 7.57
N VAL A 636 18.15 34.79 8.05
CA VAL A 636 17.67 33.63 8.81
C VAL A 636 17.24 32.52 7.85
N THR A 637 17.73 31.29 8.07
CA THR A 637 17.34 30.12 7.26
C THR A 637 16.05 29.50 7.80
N ILE A 638 14.95 29.68 7.06
CA ILE A 638 13.60 29.19 7.40
C ILE A 638 13.41 27.73 6.96
N PHE A 639 13.92 27.37 5.78
CA PHE A 639 13.87 26.01 5.26
C PHE A 639 15.23 25.60 4.71
N SER A 640 15.62 24.34 4.92
CA SER A 640 16.72 23.71 4.21
C SER A 640 16.40 22.24 3.92
N GLU A 641 16.56 21.82 2.67
CA GLU A 641 16.25 20.46 2.23
C GLU A 641 17.17 19.44 2.94
N PRO A 642 16.64 18.55 3.80
CA PRO A 642 17.46 17.69 4.66
C PRO A 642 18.13 16.54 3.90
N LYS A 643 17.72 16.24 2.66
CA LYS A 643 18.22 15.16 1.81
C LYS A 643 18.34 15.64 0.34
N PRO A 644 19.25 16.57 0.03
CA PRO A 644 19.34 17.24 -1.29
C PRO A 644 19.81 16.32 -2.44
N ASN A 645 20.08 15.04 -2.14
CA ASN A 645 20.41 13.99 -3.11
C ASN A 645 19.36 12.86 -3.13
N SER A 646 18.13 13.11 -2.66
CA SER A 646 17.02 12.16 -2.76
C SER A 646 16.29 12.27 -4.10
N GLU A 647 15.76 11.14 -4.58
CA GLU A 647 14.83 11.12 -5.71
C GLU A 647 13.46 11.77 -5.41
N LEU A 648 13.18 12.11 -4.15
CA LEU A 648 11.91 12.71 -3.71
C LEU A 648 11.87 14.23 -3.86
N SER A 649 13.01 14.91 -3.70
CA SER A 649 13.15 16.37 -3.77
C SER A 649 13.64 16.87 -5.13
N CYS A 650 13.97 15.96 -6.05
CA CYS A 650 14.29 16.28 -7.45
C CYS A 650 13.00 16.44 -8.28
N LYS A 651 12.54 17.69 -8.45
CA LYS A 651 11.29 18.01 -9.18
C LYS A 651 11.60 18.14 -10.69
N PRO A 652 11.02 17.30 -11.58
CA PRO A 652 11.32 17.34 -13.02
C PRO A 652 10.62 18.52 -13.72
N LEU A 653 11.36 19.24 -14.55
CA LEU A 653 10.85 20.41 -15.29
C LEU A 653 10.64 20.12 -16.77
N CYS A 654 11.60 19.45 -17.42
CA CYS A 654 11.56 19.11 -18.85
C CYS A 654 12.04 17.67 -19.08
N LEU A 655 11.30 16.95 -19.92
CA LEU A 655 11.63 15.60 -20.40
C LEU A 655 11.68 15.65 -21.92
N THR A 656 12.82 15.31 -22.52
CA THR A 656 13.00 15.28 -23.98
C THR A 656 13.70 14.00 -24.42
N PHE A 657 13.39 13.50 -25.61
CA PHE A 657 14.13 12.42 -26.26
C PHE A 657 15.14 13.02 -27.24
N VAL A 658 16.40 13.14 -26.83
CA VAL A 658 17.48 13.75 -27.59
C VAL A 658 18.81 13.10 -27.21
N ASP A 659 19.80 13.16 -28.10
CA ASP A 659 21.19 12.90 -27.71
C ASP A 659 21.74 14.14 -26.98
N GLU A 660 22.34 13.95 -25.81
CA GLU A 660 23.18 14.95 -25.13
C GLU A 660 24.35 15.48 -25.99
N SER A 661 24.61 14.84 -27.15
CA SER A 661 25.64 15.19 -28.12
C SER A 661 25.08 15.90 -29.37
N ASP A 662 23.77 16.11 -29.44
CA ASP A 662 23.10 16.90 -30.47
C ASP A 662 22.84 18.32 -29.93
N HIS A 663 23.78 19.21 -30.19
CA HIS A 663 23.75 20.58 -29.70
C HIS A 663 22.56 21.39 -30.27
N GLU A 664 22.14 21.12 -31.51
CA GLU A 664 21.08 21.88 -32.19
C GLU A 664 19.72 21.61 -31.54
N THR A 665 19.35 20.34 -31.39
CA THR A 665 18.09 19.97 -30.74
C THR A 665 18.12 20.25 -29.23
N LEU A 666 19.27 20.07 -28.57
CA LEU A 666 19.42 20.36 -27.13
C LEU A 666 19.24 21.85 -26.82
N THR A 667 19.91 22.74 -27.58
CA THR A 667 19.77 24.20 -27.40
C THR A 667 18.37 24.69 -27.76
N ALA A 668 17.74 24.16 -28.80
CA ALA A 668 16.37 24.53 -29.16
C ALA A 668 15.34 24.15 -28.07
N VAL A 669 15.53 23.03 -27.37
CA VAL A 669 14.63 22.57 -26.29
C VAL A 669 14.93 23.24 -24.94
N LEU A 670 16.19 23.53 -24.62
CA LEU A 670 16.59 24.14 -23.34
C LEU A 670 16.67 25.67 -23.36
N GLY A 671 16.87 26.31 -24.53
CA GLY A 671 16.95 27.76 -24.69
C GLY A 671 15.74 28.53 -24.11
N PRO A 672 14.49 28.06 -24.30
CA PRO A 672 13.31 28.65 -23.63
C PRO A 672 13.35 28.56 -22.10
N ILE A 673 14.03 27.56 -21.53
CA ILE A 673 14.19 27.40 -20.08
C ILE A 673 15.26 28.35 -19.56
N ALA A 674 16.38 28.52 -20.28
CA ALA A 674 17.40 29.54 -19.99
C ALA A 674 16.78 30.94 -20.00
N ALA A 675 16.03 31.29 -21.06
CA ALA A 675 15.36 32.59 -21.16
C ALA A 675 14.30 32.83 -20.05
N GLU A 676 13.54 31.81 -19.67
CA GLU A 676 12.63 31.88 -18.51
C GLU A 676 13.41 32.10 -17.20
N ARG A 677 14.49 31.35 -16.97
CA ARG A 677 15.36 31.44 -15.78
C ARG A 677 15.99 32.83 -15.64
N ASP A 678 16.58 33.34 -16.71
CA ASP A 678 17.37 34.57 -16.67
C ASP A 678 16.46 35.80 -16.53
N ALA A 679 15.25 35.76 -17.09
CA ALA A 679 14.21 36.76 -16.81
C ALA A 679 13.74 36.74 -15.34
N MET A 680 13.72 35.58 -14.68
CA MET A 680 13.36 35.48 -13.26
C MET A 680 14.44 36.02 -12.31
N LYS A 681 15.72 36.00 -12.70
CA LYS A 681 16.83 36.54 -11.88
C LYS A 681 16.69 38.05 -11.60
N GLU A 682 16.09 38.80 -12.52
CA GLU A 682 15.91 40.26 -12.41
C GLU A 682 14.67 40.68 -11.61
N SER A 683 13.82 39.74 -11.18
CA SER A 683 12.47 40.03 -10.67
C SER A 683 12.18 39.37 -9.32
N ARG A 684 11.14 39.88 -8.63
CA ARG A 684 10.56 39.23 -7.44
C ARG A 684 9.20 38.62 -7.77
N LEU A 685 8.96 37.42 -7.27
CA LEU A 685 7.67 36.73 -7.29
C LEU A 685 6.83 37.18 -6.10
N ILE A 686 5.59 37.56 -6.33
CA ILE A 686 4.59 37.75 -5.28
C ILE A 686 3.65 36.54 -5.26
N LEU A 687 3.61 35.85 -4.13
CA LEU A 687 2.83 34.64 -3.93
C LEU A 687 2.15 34.69 -2.56
N SER A 688 0.88 34.27 -2.48
CA SER A 688 0.21 34.14 -1.18
C SER A 688 0.74 32.90 -0.46
N ILE A 689 1.33 33.06 0.73
CA ILE A 689 1.76 31.99 1.64
C ILE A 689 1.29 32.33 3.07
N GLY A 690 0.71 31.36 3.77
CA GLY A 690 0.09 31.58 5.09
C GLY A 690 -1.16 32.49 5.04
N GLY A 691 -1.72 32.70 3.85
CA GLY A 691 -2.81 33.65 3.59
C GLY A 691 -2.34 35.11 3.34
N LEU A 692 -1.08 35.43 3.56
CA LEU A 692 -0.48 36.75 3.30
C LEU A 692 0.26 36.76 1.96
N ALA A 693 0.32 37.90 1.27
CA ALA A 693 1.15 38.07 0.08
C ALA A 693 2.61 38.25 0.51
N ARG A 694 3.51 37.36 0.05
CA ARG A 694 4.94 37.36 0.38
C ARG A 694 5.79 37.49 -0.88
N SER A 695 6.94 38.17 -0.77
CA SER A 695 7.85 38.50 -1.88
C SER A 695 9.10 37.62 -1.87
N PHE A 696 9.32 36.87 -2.94
CA PHE A 696 10.43 35.93 -3.11
C PHE A 696 11.40 36.36 -4.22
N ARG A 697 12.70 36.29 -3.94
CA ARG A 697 13.80 36.31 -4.93
C ARG A 697 14.31 34.88 -5.17
N PHE A 698 14.92 34.64 -6.33
CA PHE A 698 15.45 33.33 -6.71
C PHE A 698 16.93 33.37 -7.09
N HIS A 699 17.71 32.44 -6.53
CA HIS A 699 19.10 32.22 -6.90
C HIS A 699 19.26 30.82 -7.48
N PHE A 700 19.55 30.74 -8.77
CA PHE A 700 19.74 29.49 -9.50
C PHE A 700 21.22 29.07 -9.46
N ARG A 701 21.49 27.86 -8.97
CA ARG A 701 22.83 27.24 -8.95
C ARG A 701 22.81 25.96 -9.80
N GLY A 702 23.12 26.12 -11.08
CA GLY A 702 23.30 25.01 -12.02
C GLY A 702 24.54 24.18 -11.66
N THR A 703 24.33 23.09 -10.92
CA THR A 703 25.39 22.34 -10.22
C THR A 703 25.29 20.83 -10.40
N GLY A 704 24.08 20.29 -10.56
CA GLY A 704 23.85 18.86 -10.82
C GLY A 704 24.03 18.49 -12.30
N TYR A 705 25.20 18.80 -12.84
CA TYR A 705 25.63 18.51 -14.21
C TYR A 705 26.93 17.67 -14.18
N ASP A 706 27.10 16.71 -15.09
CA ASP A 706 28.38 16.00 -15.24
C ASP A 706 29.40 16.85 -16.04
N GLU A 707 30.68 16.48 -16.04
CA GLU A 707 31.69 17.24 -16.80
C GLU A 707 31.46 17.23 -18.33
N LYS A 708 30.81 16.22 -18.92
CA LYS A 708 30.44 16.28 -20.35
C LYS A 708 29.40 17.38 -20.58
N MET A 709 28.29 17.36 -19.84
CA MET A 709 27.19 18.32 -19.97
C MET A 709 27.66 19.76 -19.69
N VAL A 710 28.49 19.98 -18.66
CA VAL A 710 29.07 21.31 -18.40
C VAL A 710 29.92 21.81 -19.57
N ARG A 711 30.75 20.96 -20.17
CA ARG A 711 31.60 21.36 -21.31
C ARG A 711 30.76 21.74 -22.53
N GLU A 712 29.71 20.98 -22.81
CA GLU A 712 28.80 21.24 -23.93
C GLU A 712 28.03 22.58 -23.76
N MET A 713 27.50 22.85 -22.56
CA MET A 713 26.68 24.05 -22.28
C MET A 713 27.50 25.34 -22.13
N GLU A 714 28.78 25.24 -21.71
CA GLU A 714 29.74 26.35 -21.63
C GLU A 714 30.64 26.47 -22.89
N GLY A 715 30.33 25.75 -23.97
CA GLY A 715 31.05 25.86 -25.25
C GLY A 715 32.53 25.45 -25.23
N LEU A 716 32.93 24.65 -24.22
CA LEU A 716 34.28 24.14 -24.00
C LEU A 716 34.52 22.86 -24.82
N GLU A 717 35.75 22.67 -25.27
CA GLU A 717 36.14 21.38 -25.89
C GLU A 717 35.84 20.18 -24.97
N ALA A 718 35.46 19.04 -25.56
CA ALA A 718 35.15 17.80 -24.86
C ALA A 718 36.31 17.29 -23.96
N SER A 719 35.99 16.48 -22.94
CA SER A 719 36.85 16.13 -21.79
C SER A 719 38.22 15.50 -22.10
N GLY A 720 38.47 15.07 -23.35
CA GLY A 720 39.78 14.63 -23.82
C GLY A 720 40.76 15.76 -24.20
N SER A 721 40.28 16.99 -24.37
CA SER A 721 41.08 18.11 -24.89
C SER A 721 42.26 18.52 -24.00
N THR A 722 43.15 19.36 -24.52
CA THR A 722 44.33 19.84 -23.81
C THR A 722 43.99 20.64 -22.54
N HIS A 723 42.83 21.30 -22.48
CA HIS A 723 42.39 22.10 -21.32
C HIS A 723 41.53 21.22 -20.39
N ILE A 724 42.14 20.75 -19.30
CA ILE A 724 41.58 19.63 -18.52
C ILE A 724 40.51 20.03 -17.51
N CYS A 725 40.45 21.30 -17.14
CA CYS A 725 39.55 21.78 -16.12
C CYS A 725 38.46 22.67 -16.73
N THR A 726 37.25 22.57 -16.19
CA THR A 726 36.16 23.51 -16.47
C THR A 726 36.29 24.79 -15.63
N LEU A 727 37.15 24.79 -14.60
CA LEU A 727 37.28 25.87 -13.61
C LEU A 727 38.50 26.77 -13.86
N CYS A 728 39.62 26.21 -14.32
CA CYS A 728 40.87 26.95 -14.54
C CYS A 728 41.51 26.62 -15.89
N ASP A 729 42.35 27.51 -16.41
CA ASP A 729 42.83 27.44 -17.79
C ASP A 729 43.98 26.46 -18.06
N SER A 730 44.52 25.86 -17.00
CA SER A 730 45.68 24.96 -17.03
C SER A 730 45.52 23.78 -18.02
N SER A 731 46.58 23.54 -18.79
CA SER A 731 46.68 22.40 -19.70
C SER A 731 46.98 21.09 -18.96
N ARG A 732 46.76 19.95 -19.64
CA ARG A 732 47.07 18.61 -19.11
C ARG A 732 48.53 18.43 -18.70
N PHE A 733 49.44 19.16 -19.34
CA PHE A 733 50.87 19.09 -19.07
C PHE A 733 51.23 19.91 -17.82
N GLU A 734 50.84 21.18 -17.78
CA GLU A 734 51.07 22.08 -16.63
C GLU A 734 50.45 21.51 -15.35
N ALA A 735 49.20 21.05 -15.42
CA ALA A 735 48.49 20.44 -14.30
C ALA A 735 49.04 19.05 -13.87
N SER A 736 50.01 18.49 -14.61
CA SER A 736 50.76 17.29 -14.22
C SER A 736 52.13 17.60 -13.61
N GLN A 737 52.62 18.84 -13.74
CA GLN A 737 53.83 19.33 -13.09
C GLN A 737 53.51 20.04 -11.76
N ASN A 738 52.48 20.89 -11.78
CA ASN A 738 51.85 21.48 -10.60
C ASN A 738 50.43 20.91 -10.52
N MET A 739 50.14 20.08 -9.50
CA MET A 739 48.84 19.40 -9.39
C MET A 739 47.83 20.11 -8.47
N VAL A 740 48.29 21.07 -7.64
CA VAL A 740 47.54 21.60 -6.48
C VAL A 740 47.44 23.12 -6.42
N LEU A 741 48.41 23.88 -6.93
CA LEU A 741 48.40 25.34 -6.86
C LEU A 741 47.75 25.94 -8.11
N HIS A 742 46.43 26.00 -8.11
CA HIS A 742 45.60 26.70 -9.09
C HIS A 742 44.51 27.50 -8.35
N SER A 743 43.87 28.43 -9.04
CA SER A 743 42.62 29.06 -8.59
C SER A 743 41.53 28.84 -9.65
N ILE A 744 40.27 29.08 -9.30
CA ILE A 744 39.19 29.19 -10.28
C ILE A 744 39.39 30.49 -11.09
N THR A 745 39.18 30.42 -12.41
CA THR A 745 39.23 31.59 -13.32
C THR A 745 37.97 31.68 -14.18
N ARG A 746 37.58 30.56 -14.81
CA ARG A 746 36.44 30.53 -15.74
C ARG A 746 35.12 30.82 -15.04
N ASN A 747 34.33 31.64 -15.70
CA ASN A 747 32.94 31.93 -15.41
C ASN A 747 32.17 32.12 -16.74
N HIS A 748 30.84 32.20 -16.68
CA HIS A 748 30.00 32.20 -17.88
C HIS A 748 30.18 33.46 -18.75
N GLU A 749 30.32 34.64 -18.13
CA GLU A 749 30.52 35.91 -18.83
C GLU A 749 31.87 35.90 -19.57
N GLU A 750 32.94 35.44 -18.91
CA GLU A 750 34.24 35.27 -19.53
C GLU A 750 34.22 34.24 -20.69
N ASN A 751 33.48 33.14 -20.55
CA ASN A 751 33.31 32.18 -21.65
C ASN A 751 32.60 32.81 -22.86
N LEU A 752 31.60 33.68 -22.64
CA LEU A 752 30.93 34.43 -23.71
C LEU A 752 31.89 35.41 -24.41
N GLU A 753 32.70 36.16 -23.66
CA GLU A 753 33.72 37.05 -24.22
C GLU A 753 34.79 36.27 -25.02
N ARG A 754 35.29 35.16 -24.46
CA ARG A 754 36.25 34.25 -25.11
C ARG A 754 35.69 33.67 -26.42
N TYR A 755 34.40 33.34 -26.46
CA TYR A 755 33.73 32.91 -27.69
C TYR A 755 33.65 34.04 -28.73
N GLU A 756 33.32 35.28 -28.34
CA GLU A 756 33.28 36.39 -29.30
C GLU A 756 34.68 36.74 -29.84
N ILE A 757 35.74 36.59 -29.03
CA ILE A 757 37.15 36.67 -29.49
C ILE A 757 37.47 35.55 -30.49
N TRP A 758 37.06 34.30 -30.20
CA TRP A 758 37.21 33.15 -31.11
C TRP A 758 36.49 33.38 -32.44
N ARG A 759 35.25 33.87 -32.39
CA ARG A 759 34.39 34.10 -33.56
C ARG A 759 34.87 35.27 -34.44
N THR A 760 35.43 36.33 -33.83
CA THR A 760 35.86 37.54 -34.55
C THR A 760 37.33 37.52 -34.97
N ASN A 761 38.17 36.71 -34.31
CA ASN A 761 39.64 36.65 -34.48
C ASN A 761 40.29 38.04 -34.70
N PRO A 762 40.17 38.97 -33.73
CA PRO A 762 40.60 40.36 -33.90
C PRO A 762 42.12 40.51 -34.07
N PHE A 763 42.89 39.46 -33.79
CA PHE A 763 44.35 39.42 -33.91
C PHE A 763 44.84 38.75 -35.21
N SER A 764 43.94 38.21 -36.05
CA SER A 764 44.27 37.40 -37.24
C SER A 764 45.20 36.21 -36.94
N GLU A 765 45.07 35.61 -35.75
CA GLU A 765 45.91 34.49 -35.30
C GLU A 765 45.59 33.19 -36.04
N SER A 766 46.56 32.26 -36.10
CA SER A 766 46.31 30.91 -36.59
C SER A 766 45.39 30.13 -35.64
N ALA A 767 44.78 29.05 -36.13
CA ALA A 767 43.82 28.26 -35.35
C ALA A 767 44.40 27.69 -34.04
N GLU A 768 45.69 27.34 -34.00
CA GLU A 768 46.35 26.83 -32.79
C GLU A 768 46.65 27.95 -31.78
N GLU A 769 47.12 29.10 -32.25
CA GLU A 769 47.39 30.29 -31.44
C GLU A 769 46.09 30.85 -30.83
N LEU A 770 45.06 31.04 -31.66
CA LEU A 770 43.75 31.54 -31.24
C LEU A 770 43.10 30.60 -30.22
N ARG A 771 43.15 29.27 -30.47
CA ARG A 771 42.71 28.25 -29.51
C ARG A 771 43.49 28.34 -28.18
N GLY A 772 44.80 28.60 -28.25
CA GLY A 772 45.68 28.84 -27.11
C GLY A 772 45.41 30.15 -26.37
N ARG A 773 44.88 31.18 -27.05
CA ARG A 773 44.40 32.44 -26.47
C ARG A 773 43.10 32.23 -25.70
N VAL A 774 42.07 31.66 -26.34
CA VAL A 774 40.72 31.48 -25.76
C VAL A 774 40.58 30.25 -24.84
N LYS A 775 41.68 29.53 -24.59
CA LYS A 775 41.78 28.40 -23.63
C LYS A 775 40.76 27.28 -23.88
N GLY A 776 40.49 26.97 -25.15
CA GLY A 776 39.58 25.90 -25.54
C GLY A 776 38.08 26.21 -25.39
N VAL A 777 37.69 27.49 -25.38
CA VAL A 777 36.31 27.89 -25.73
C VAL A 777 36.20 27.95 -27.25
N SER A 778 35.28 27.20 -27.85
CA SER A 778 35.14 27.13 -29.33
C SER A 778 33.68 27.14 -29.83
N ALA A 779 32.71 26.93 -28.95
CA ALA A 779 31.29 27.13 -29.21
C ALA A 779 30.73 28.20 -28.25
N LYS A 780 29.50 28.68 -28.49
CA LYS A 780 28.92 29.74 -27.67
C LYS A 780 28.26 29.15 -26.42
N PRO A 781 28.60 29.60 -25.20
CA PRO A 781 27.82 29.27 -24.00
C PRO A 781 26.36 29.68 -24.15
N PHE A 782 25.42 28.84 -23.69
CA PHE A 782 23.98 29.14 -23.80
C PHE A 782 23.19 28.94 -22.49
N LEU A 783 23.75 28.18 -21.53
CA LEU A 783 23.15 27.98 -20.22
C LEU A 783 24.24 28.09 -19.15
N GLU A 784 24.24 29.22 -18.44
CA GLU A 784 25.10 29.47 -17.28
C GLU A 784 25.14 28.29 -16.30
N THR A 785 26.34 27.82 -16.00
CA THR A 785 26.65 26.82 -14.98
C THR A 785 27.43 27.44 -13.82
N HIS A 786 27.23 26.91 -12.61
CA HIS A 786 27.98 27.36 -11.43
C HIS A 786 29.36 26.65 -11.41
N PRO A 787 30.50 27.38 -11.32
CA PRO A 787 31.83 26.77 -11.44
C PRO A 787 32.20 25.94 -10.19
N THR A 788 31.76 24.67 -10.19
CA THR A 788 31.92 23.70 -9.09
C THR A 788 32.33 22.29 -9.59
N LEU A 789 32.28 21.28 -8.72
CA LEU A 789 32.58 19.88 -9.01
C LEU A 789 31.41 18.96 -8.62
N ASP A 790 30.95 18.11 -9.54
CA ASP A 790 30.03 17.03 -9.18
C ASP A 790 30.72 15.93 -8.37
N ALA A 791 30.25 15.71 -7.14
CA ALA A 791 30.81 14.73 -6.22
C ALA A 791 30.61 13.27 -6.67
N LEU A 792 29.55 12.97 -7.44
CA LEU A 792 29.25 11.59 -7.88
C LEU A 792 30.21 11.13 -8.98
N HIS A 793 30.36 11.93 -10.04
CA HIS A 793 31.29 11.64 -11.13
C HIS A 793 32.76 11.83 -10.71
N CYS A 794 33.06 12.72 -9.76
CA CYS A 794 34.36 12.76 -9.10
C CYS A 794 34.70 11.41 -8.42
N ASP A 795 33.77 10.86 -7.63
CA ASP A 795 33.93 9.56 -6.98
C ASP A 795 34.13 8.41 -7.99
N ILE A 796 33.32 8.38 -9.05
CA ILE A 796 33.40 7.34 -10.09
C ILE A 796 34.70 7.47 -10.90
N GLY A 797 35.10 8.69 -11.26
CA GLY A 797 36.33 8.99 -11.99
C GLY A 797 37.58 8.63 -11.21
N ASN A 798 37.68 9.09 -9.96
CA ASN A 798 38.80 8.78 -9.07
C ASN A 798 38.89 7.27 -8.77
N ALA A 799 37.77 6.59 -8.45
CA ALA A 799 37.78 5.14 -8.26
C ALA A 799 38.17 4.37 -9.54
N THR A 800 37.80 4.88 -10.72
CA THR A 800 38.19 4.30 -12.02
C THR A 800 39.68 4.47 -12.29
N GLU A 801 40.29 5.55 -11.80
CA GLU A 801 41.74 5.78 -11.91
C GLU A 801 42.53 4.90 -10.92
N PHE A 802 42.10 4.80 -9.66
CA PHE A 802 42.66 3.84 -8.69
C PHE A 802 42.56 2.39 -9.17
N TYR A 803 41.44 1.99 -9.79
CA TYR A 803 41.29 0.65 -10.39
C TYR A 803 42.30 0.38 -11.52
N LYS A 804 42.78 1.41 -12.23
CA LYS A 804 43.88 1.29 -13.21
C LYS A 804 45.25 1.22 -12.52
N ILE A 805 45.49 2.01 -11.47
CA ILE A 805 46.71 1.90 -10.64
C ILE A 805 46.84 0.46 -10.12
N PHE A 806 45.76 -0.12 -9.56
CA PHE A 806 45.77 -1.51 -9.10
C PHE A 806 46.12 -2.51 -10.22
N GLN A 807 45.64 -2.31 -11.46
CA GLN A 807 46.03 -3.15 -12.60
C GLN A 807 47.51 -3.00 -12.99
N ASP A 808 48.07 -1.79 -12.93
CA ASP A 808 49.45 -1.50 -13.31
C ASP A 808 50.47 -1.95 -12.24
N GLU A 809 50.12 -1.88 -10.95
CA GLU A 809 50.97 -2.36 -9.84
C GLU A 809 51.01 -3.89 -9.76
N ILE A 810 49.89 -4.58 -10.01
CA ILE A 810 49.85 -6.06 -10.17
C ILE A 810 50.73 -6.51 -11.34
N GLY A 811 50.87 -5.66 -12.37
CA GLY A 811 51.70 -5.91 -13.54
C GLY A 811 53.15 -5.44 -13.45
N GLU A 812 53.54 -4.80 -12.34
CA GLU A 812 54.83 -4.10 -12.19
C GLU A 812 55.22 -3.25 -13.41
N VAL A 813 54.27 -2.45 -13.93
CA VAL A 813 54.45 -1.65 -15.16
C VAL A 813 55.62 -0.66 -15.07
N TYR A 814 55.98 -0.24 -13.86
CA TYR A 814 57.17 0.57 -13.58
C TYR A 814 58.50 -0.15 -13.92
N LYS A 815 58.52 -1.49 -13.97
CA LYS A 815 59.63 -2.31 -14.50
C LYS A 815 59.46 -2.60 -15.99
N LYS A 816 58.25 -2.94 -16.43
CA LYS A 816 57.92 -3.27 -17.84
C LYS A 816 57.03 -2.20 -18.48
N VAL A 817 57.68 -1.15 -19.01
CA VAL A 817 57.03 0.05 -19.57
C VAL A 817 55.98 -0.26 -20.65
N ASN A 818 56.26 -1.24 -21.54
CA ASN A 818 55.36 -1.65 -22.62
C ASN A 818 54.85 -3.09 -22.43
N PRO A 819 53.77 -3.30 -21.65
CA PRO A 819 53.11 -4.59 -21.54
C PRO A 819 52.12 -4.83 -22.68
N SER A 820 51.95 -6.09 -23.07
CA SER A 820 51.01 -6.50 -24.11
C SER A 820 49.54 -6.33 -23.71
N ARG A 821 48.65 -6.37 -24.70
CA ARG A 821 47.19 -6.37 -24.48
C ARG A 821 46.72 -7.60 -23.70
N GLU A 822 47.45 -8.71 -23.76
CA GLU A 822 47.12 -9.97 -23.09
C GLU A 822 47.57 -9.96 -21.62
N GLU A 823 48.76 -9.46 -21.33
CA GLU A 823 49.23 -9.22 -19.95
C GLU A 823 48.25 -8.30 -19.20
N ARG A 824 47.86 -7.16 -19.81
CA ARG A 824 46.85 -6.25 -19.22
C ARG A 824 45.48 -6.90 -19.02
N ARG A 825 45.07 -7.87 -19.85
CA ARG A 825 43.85 -8.67 -19.60
C ARG A 825 44.05 -9.64 -18.43
N SER A 826 45.22 -10.27 -18.33
CA SER A 826 45.57 -11.21 -17.26
C SER A 826 45.56 -10.53 -15.89
N TRP A 827 46.20 -9.37 -15.74
CA TRP A 827 46.23 -8.60 -14.49
C TRP A 827 44.83 -8.14 -14.06
N ARG A 828 44.01 -7.69 -15.01
CA ARG A 828 42.59 -7.37 -14.75
C ARG A 828 41.82 -8.60 -14.26
N ALA A 829 41.96 -9.74 -14.92
CA ALA A 829 41.30 -10.98 -14.52
C ALA A 829 41.76 -11.47 -13.14
N ALA A 830 43.03 -11.24 -12.77
CA ALA A 830 43.55 -11.54 -11.43
C ALA A 830 42.95 -10.63 -10.35
N LEU A 831 42.94 -9.31 -10.59
CA LEU A 831 42.31 -8.30 -9.73
C LEU A 831 40.83 -8.60 -9.52
N ASP A 832 40.08 -8.77 -10.61
CA ASP A 832 38.65 -9.09 -10.61
C ASP A 832 38.33 -10.40 -9.88
N LYS A 833 39.24 -11.39 -9.94
CA LYS A 833 39.11 -12.67 -9.24
C LYS A 833 39.30 -12.51 -7.73
N GLN A 834 40.26 -11.70 -7.27
CA GLN A 834 40.46 -11.45 -5.83
C GLN A 834 39.36 -10.54 -5.24
N LEU A 835 38.99 -9.46 -5.93
CA LEU A 835 37.88 -8.58 -5.54
C LEU A 835 36.55 -9.36 -5.48
N ARG A 836 36.34 -10.36 -6.35
CA ARG A 836 35.22 -11.30 -6.23
C ARG A 836 35.36 -12.26 -5.04
N LYS A 837 36.56 -12.81 -4.80
CA LYS A 837 36.82 -13.80 -3.75
C LYS A 837 36.68 -13.23 -2.34
N LYS A 838 37.27 -12.06 -2.07
CA LYS A 838 37.28 -11.42 -0.74
C LYS A 838 36.20 -10.36 -0.61
N MET A 839 36.28 -9.27 -1.39
CA MET A 839 35.33 -8.14 -1.33
C MET A 839 33.92 -8.46 -1.86
N LYS A 840 33.66 -9.67 -2.39
CA LYS A 840 32.38 -10.05 -3.03
C LYS A 840 31.94 -9.04 -4.12
N LEU A 841 32.89 -8.43 -4.82
CA LEU A 841 32.64 -7.52 -5.93
C LEU A 841 32.53 -8.30 -7.25
N LYS A 842 31.46 -8.06 -8.02
CA LYS A 842 31.35 -8.58 -9.39
C LYS A 842 31.91 -7.52 -10.35
N PRO A 843 32.80 -7.88 -11.29
CA PRO A 843 33.29 -6.95 -12.32
C PRO A 843 32.14 -6.31 -13.10
N VAL A 844 32.34 -5.06 -13.51
CA VAL A 844 31.37 -4.23 -14.23
C VAL A 844 32.02 -3.60 -15.47
N MET A 845 31.24 -3.34 -16.52
CA MET A 845 31.75 -2.74 -17.76
C MET A 845 31.98 -1.23 -17.62
N ARG A 846 31.04 -0.50 -17.00
CA ARG A 846 31.17 0.89 -16.55
C ARG A 846 31.16 0.90 -15.02
N MET A 847 32.07 1.64 -14.41
CA MET A 847 32.10 1.86 -12.95
C MET A 847 30.83 2.62 -12.53
N ASN A 848 30.23 2.25 -11.39
CA ASN A 848 29.12 2.98 -10.79
C ASN A 848 29.43 3.36 -9.35
N GLY A 849 28.70 4.33 -8.79
CA GLY A 849 28.94 4.85 -7.43
C GLY A 849 28.94 3.78 -6.33
N ASN A 850 28.12 2.73 -6.48
CA ASN A 850 28.09 1.60 -5.54
C ASN A 850 29.35 0.72 -5.60
N TYR A 851 29.96 0.53 -6.77
CA TYR A 851 31.26 -0.14 -6.89
C TYR A 851 32.37 0.79 -6.37
N ALA A 852 32.36 2.06 -6.75
CA ALA A 852 33.34 3.06 -6.31
C ALA A 852 33.40 3.15 -4.77
N ARG A 853 32.25 3.32 -4.10
CA ARG A 853 32.15 3.36 -2.62
C ARG A 853 32.64 2.08 -1.92
N ARG A 854 32.69 0.93 -2.60
CA ARG A 854 33.22 -0.33 -2.04
C ARG A 854 34.69 -0.60 -2.38
N LEU A 855 35.17 -0.08 -3.53
CA LEU A 855 36.57 -0.18 -3.94
C LEU A 855 37.45 0.84 -3.21
N MET A 856 36.94 2.03 -2.90
CA MET A 856 37.67 3.06 -2.15
C MET A 856 37.59 2.78 -0.63
N THR A 857 38.29 1.75 -0.17
CA THR A 857 38.40 1.36 1.23
C THR A 857 39.79 0.77 1.51
N MET A 858 40.28 0.84 2.77
CA MET A 858 41.52 0.17 3.16
C MET A 858 41.42 -1.36 3.01
N GLU A 859 40.26 -1.96 3.31
CA GLU A 859 40.01 -3.40 3.12
C GLU A 859 40.23 -3.81 1.65
N ALA A 860 39.70 -3.04 0.71
CA ALA A 860 39.91 -3.30 -0.72
C ALA A 860 41.39 -3.19 -1.13
N VAL A 861 42.17 -2.28 -0.52
CA VAL A 861 43.59 -2.12 -0.82
C VAL A 861 44.43 -3.26 -0.26
N GLU A 862 44.19 -3.75 0.96
CA GLU A 862 44.90 -4.95 1.45
C GLU A 862 44.65 -6.17 0.55
N VAL A 863 43.42 -6.34 0.05
CA VAL A 863 43.07 -7.39 -0.92
C VAL A 863 43.80 -7.24 -2.26
N VAL A 864 44.17 -6.02 -2.65
CA VAL A 864 45.02 -5.75 -3.83
C VAL A 864 46.50 -5.96 -3.52
N CYS A 865 46.97 -5.54 -2.34
CA CYS A 865 48.35 -5.71 -1.90
C CYS A 865 48.79 -7.18 -1.91
N GLU A 866 47.91 -8.13 -1.61
CA GLU A 866 48.14 -9.58 -1.77
C GLU A 866 48.54 -10.04 -3.19
N LEU A 867 48.28 -9.24 -4.23
CA LEU A 867 48.71 -9.50 -5.61
C LEU A 867 49.96 -8.70 -6.03
N VAL A 868 50.33 -7.66 -5.29
CA VAL A 868 51.48 -6.80 -5.61
C VAL A 868 52.76 -7.43 -5.06
N PRO A 869 53.82 -7.67 -5.85
CA PRO A 869 55.00 -8.39 -5.36
C PRO A 869 55.88 -7.62 -4.37
N SER A 870 56.04 -6.31 -4.54
CA SER A 870 56.94 -5.48 -3.71
C SER A 870 56.23 -4.83 -2.52
N GLU A 871 56.79 -5.00 -1.31
CA GLU A 871 56.30 -4.39 -0.08
C GLU A 871 56.31 -2.85 -0.15
N GLU A 872 57.33 -2.24 -0.76
CA GLU A 872 57.43 -0.78 -0.94
C GLU A 872 56.24 -0.24 -1.76
N ARG A 873 55.80 -0.98 -2.78
CA ARG A 873 54.64 -0.63 -3.60
C ARG A 873 53.33 -0.83 -2.84
N ARG A 874 53.24 -1.85 -1.99
CA ARG A 874 52.07 -2.05 -1.10
C ARG A 874 51.93 -0.89 -0.13
N GLU A 875 53.01 -0.45 0.51
CA GLU A 875 52.94 0.65 1.47
C GLU A 875 52.60 1.98 0.79
N ALA A 876 53.15 2.23 -0.40
CA ALA A 876 52.74 3.37 -1.23
C ALA A 876 51.24 3.33 -1.62
N LEU A 877 50.68 2.16 -1.89
CA LEU A 877 49.24 2.00 -2.17
C LEU A 877 48.37 2.23 -0.93
N ARG A 878 48.81 1.74 0.24
CA ARG A 878 48.15 2.00 1.53
C ARG A 878 48.13 3.49 1.83
N GLU A 879 49.28 4.15 1.72
CA GLU A 879 49.42 5.58 2.01
C GLU A 879 48.58 6.44 1.04
N LEU A 880 48.60 6.12 -0.26
CA LEU A 880 47.77 6.79 -1.25
C LEU A 880 46.27 6.68 -0.93
N MET A 881 45.80 5.50 -0.51
CA MET A 881 44.42 5.29 -0.09
C MET A 881 44.11 5.94 1.26
N ARG A 882 45.05 5.92 2.22
CA ARG A 882 44.91 6.56 3.54
C ARG A 882 44.70 8.06 3.40
N ILE A 883 45.50 8.72 2.56
CA ILE A 883 45.37 10.15 2.28
C ILE A 883 44.05 10.42 1.52
N TYR A 884 43.73 9.64 0.48
CA TYR A 884 42.45 9.78 -0.24
C TYR A 884 41.24 9.65 0.69
N LEU A 885 41.24 8.70 1.63
CA LEU A 885 40.17 8.52 2.61
C LEU A 885 40.10 9.63 3.68
N GLN A 886 41.20 10.35 3.93
CA GLN A 886 41.18 11.55 4.78
C GLN A 886 40.64 12.78 4.04
N MET A 887 40.89 12.89 2.73
CA MET A 887 40.38 13.98 1.89
C MET A 887 38.91 13.79 1.48
N LYS A 888 38.52 12.56 1.15
CA LYS A 888 37.20 12.21 0.58
C LYS A 888 35.98 12.76 1.32
N PRO A 889 35.90 12.76 2.66
CA PRO A 889 34.73 13.31 3.37
C PRO A 889 34.46 14.77 3.02
N VAL A 890 35.49 15.56 2.70
CA VAL A 890 35.40 17.01 2.56
C VAL A 890 34.55 17.42 1.34
N TRP A 891 34.69 16.74 0.19
CA TRP A 891 33.80 16.95 -0.97
C TRP A 891 32.52 16.10 -0.95
N ARG A 892 32.34 15.23 0.05
CA ARG A 892 31.20 14.28 0.14
C ARG A 892 30.19 14.57 1.23
N ALA A 893 30.59 15.22 2.31
CA ALA A 893 29.72 15.68 3.40
C ALA A 893 28.65 16.65 2.88
N THR A 894 27.51 16.69 3.56
CA THR A 894 26.49 17.72 3.31
C THR A 894 26.93 19.08 3.84
N PHE A 895 27.60 19.11 5.00
CA PHE A 895 28.13 20.30 5.67
C PHE A 895 29.55 20.00 6.22
N PRO A 896 30.61 20.00 5.38
CA PRO A 896 31.95 19.58 5.78
C PRO A 896 32.53 20.36 6.97
N ALA A 897 32.20 21.64 7.12
CA ALA A 897 32.61 22.45 8.27
C ALA A 897 32.02 21.99 9.62
N LYS A 898 30.89 21.25 9.61
CA LYS A 898 30.26 20.67 10.80
C LYS A 898 30.53 19.16 10.94
N GLU A 899 30.59 18.43 9.81
CA GLU A 899 30.74 16.97 9.78
C GLU A 899 32.21 16.50 9.84
N CYS A 900 33.16 17.25 9.28
CA CYS A 900 34.57 16.83 9.14
C CYS A 900 35.58 18.02 9.15
N PRO A 901 35.54 18.90 10.18
CA PRO A 901 36.38 20.11 10.21
C PRO A 901 37.89 19.83 10.24
N ASP A 902 38.34 18.76 10.91
CA ASP A 902 39.75 18.35 10.94
C ASP A 902 40.27 18.00 9.53
N GLN A 903 39.44 17.31 8.75
CA GLN A 903 39.77 16.89 7.38
C GLN A 903 39.77 18.09 6.43
N LEU A 904 38.82 19.02 6.59
CA LEU A 904 38.75 20.27 5.84
C LEU A 904 39.98 21.16 6.10
N CYS A 905 40.32 21.40 7.37
CA CYS A 905 41.49 22.19 7.77
C CYS A 905 42.81 21.59 7.24
N ARG A 906 42.93 20.25 7.19
CA ARG A 906 44.13 19.56 6.70
C ARG A 906 44.11 19.27 5.19
N TYR A 907 43.09 19.70 4.45
CA TYR A 907 42.89 19.28 3.07
C TYR A 907 44.07 19.64 2.16
N SER A 908 44.58 20.88 2.22
CA SER A 908 45.67 21.35 1.36
C SER A 908 47.01 20.68 1.66
N PHE A 909 47.26 20.29 2.93
CA PHE A 909 48.42 19.49 3.29
C PHE A 909 48.30 18.05 2.75
N ASN A 910 47.09 17.48 2.82
CA ASN A 910 46.81 16.15 2.30
C ASN A 910 46.87 16.11 0.75
N SER A 911 46.37 17.13 0.05
CA SER A 911 46.44 17.21 -1.41
C SER A 911 47.87 17.36 -1.93
N GLN A 912 48.70 18.19 -1.26
CA GLN A 912 50.14 18.29 -1.52
C GLN A 912 50.82 16.91 -1.31
N SER A 913 50.63 16.29 -0.15
CA SER A 913 51.20 14.98 0.17
C SER A 913 50.80 13.89 -0.83
N PHE A 914 49.55 13.93 -1.32
CA PHE A 914 49.04 13.04 -2.36
C PHE A 914 49.71 13.31 -3.71
N ALA A 915 49.83 14.58 -4.13
CA ALA A 915 50.49 14.98 -5.36
C ALA A 915 51.98 14.61 -5.37
N ASP A 916 52.68 14.75 -4.25
CA ASP A 916 54.08 14.37 -4.09
C ASP A 916 54.24 12.84 -4.22
N LEU A 917 53.35 12.05 -3.62
CA LEU A 917 53.35 10.59 -3.74
C LEU A 917 53.06 10.13 -5.19
N LEU A 918 52.18 10.82 -5.92
CA LEU A 918 51.96 10.56 -7.35
C LEU A 918 53.20 10.93 -8.19
N SER A 919 53.79 12.09 -7.94
CA SER A 919 54.90 12.66 -8.71
C SER A 919 56.24 11.93 -8.50
N SER A 920 56.39 11.28 -7.34
CA SER A 920 57.52 10.41 -7.02
C SER A 920 57.24 8.95 -7.40
N THR A 921 56.37 8.28 -6.63
CA THR A 921 56.20 6.82 -6.65
C THR A 921 55.36 6.31 -7.82
N PHE A 922 54.43 7.13 -8.35
CA PHE A 922 53.59 6.79 -9.51
C PHE A 922 53.98 7.59 -10.77
N LYS A 923 55.20 8.15 -10.82
CA LYS A 923 55.70 8.99 -11.92
C LYS A 923 55.59 8.33 -13.31
N TYR A 924 55.79 7.01 -13.39
CA TYR A 924 55.63 6.23 -14.62
C TYR A 924 54.22 6.37 -15.25
N ARG A 925 53.22 6.68 -14.43
CA ARG A 925 51.82 6.88 -14.83
C ARG A 925 51.45 8.35 -15.02
N TYR A 926 51.96 9.27 -14.17
CA TYR A 926 51.50 10.67 -14.15
C TYR A 926 52.45 11.69 -14.82
N ASN A 927 53.64 11.28 -15.28
CA ASN A 927 54.51 12.16 -16.03
C ASN A 927 53.84 12.68 -17.32
N GLY A 928 53.60 14.00 -17.39
CA GLY A 928 52.99 14.69 -18.53
C GLY A 928 51.47 14.48 -18.68
N LYS A 929 50.79 13.84 -17.71
CA LYS A 929 49.34 13.61 -17.78
C LYS A 929 48.69 13.40 -16.40
N ILE A 930 47.55 14.07 -16.20
CA ILE A 930 46.64 13.86 -15.07
C ILE A 930 45.20 13.70 -15.60
N THR A 931 44.31 13.10 -14.80
CA THR A 931 42.88 13.00 -15.13
C THR A 931 42.12 14.21 -14.58
N ASN A 932 41.10 14.66 -15.31
CA ASN A 932 40.38 15.91 -15.06
C ASN A 932 39.83 15.99 -13.62
N TYR A 933 39.13 14.93 -13.16
CA TYR A 933 38.63 14.85 -11.78
C TYR A 933 39.73 14.82 -10.71
N LEU A 934 40.88 14.20 -10.98
CA LEU A 934 41.97 14.13 -10.01
C LEU A 934 42.63 15.51 -9.81
N HIS A 935 42.85 16.24 -10.90
CA HIS A 935 43.25 17.65 -10.84
C HIS A 935 42.22 18.51 -10.09
N LYS A 936 40.92 18.39 -10.43
CA LYS A 936 39.85 19.12 -9.72
C LYS A 936 39.80 18.80 -8.22
N THR A 937 40.03 17.54 -7.85
CA THR A 937 40.08 17.08 -6.46
C THR A 937 41.26 17.70 -5.71
N LEU A 938 42.44 17.78 -6.35
CA LEU A 938 43.68 18.20 -5.70
C LEU A 938 43.82 19.73 -5.58
N ALA A 939 43.35 20.48 -6.58
CA ALA A 939 43.48 21.93 -6.63
C ALA A 939 42.26 22.69 -6.06
N HIS A 940 41.05 22.43 -6.59
CA HIS A 940 39.93 23.38 -6.47
C HIS A 940 38.97 23.13 -5.28
N VAL A 941 39.05 21.97 -4.63
CA VAL A 941 38.09 21.60 -3.56
C VAL A 941 38.05 22.58 -2.36
N PRO A 942 39.18 23.11 -1.84
CA PRO A 942 39.14 24.10 -0.76
C PRO A 942 38.41 25.38 -1.14
N GLU A 943 38.75 25.96 -2.29
CA GLU A 943 38.17 27.22 -2.81
C GLU A 943 36.67 27.10 -3.05
N ILE A 944 36.22 25.96 -3.61
CA ILE A 944 34.79 25.68 -3.80
C ILE A 944 34.05 25.59 -2.45
N ILE A 945 34.64 24.97 -1.42
CA ILE A 945 33.99 24.81 -0.10
C ILE A 945 33.98 26.12 0.70
N GLU A 946 35.02 26.95 0.57
CA GLU A 946 35.05 28.29 1.15
C GLU A 946 33.96 29.18 0.55
N ARG A 947 33.72 29.08 -0.76
CA ARG A 947 32.68 29.85 -1.47
C ARG A 947 31.25 29.30 -1.33
N ASP A 948 31.07 27.99 -1.46
CA ASP A 948 29.74 27.33 -1.56
C ASP A 948 29.29 26.67 -0.25
N GLY A 949 30.16 26.60 0.76
CA GLY A 949 29.95 25.91 2.07
C GLY A 949 29.93 24.38 2.00
N SER A 950 29.71 23.81 0.82
CA SER A 950 29.58 22.37 0.57
C SER A 950 29.84 22.03 -0.89
N ILE A 951 30.17 20.77 -1.16
CA ILE A 951 30.10 20.16 -2.50
C ILE A 951 29.10 19.01 -2.52
N GLY A 952 29.07 18.17 -1.47
CA GLY A 952 28.23 16.97 -1.41
C GLY A 952 26.73 17.26 -1.50
N ALA A 953 26.26 18.41 -0.98
CA ALA A 953 24.86 18.83 -1.12
C ALA A 953 24.49 19.23 -2.55
N TRP A 954 25.44 19.73 -3.34
CA TRP A 954 25.24 20.25 -4.70
C TRP A 954 25.40 19.19 -5.81
N ALA A 955 25.69 17.95 -5.42
CA ALA A 955 25.93 16.85 -6.35
C ALA A 955 24.73 16.48 -7.23
N SER A 956 25.04 15.83 -8.36
CA SER A 956 24.09 15.24 -9.31
C SER A 956 23.36 13.99 -8.77
N GLU A 957 23.78 13.41 -7.63
CA GLU A 957 23.30 12.10 -7.15
C GLU A 957 21.77 12.07 -6.87
N GLY A 958 21.14 13.22 -6.61
CA GLY A 958 19.67 13.35 -6.57
C GLY A 958 19.00 13.26 -7.94
N ASN A 959 19.59 13.89 -8.96
CA ASN A 959 19.10 13.78 -10.35
C ASN A 959 19.33 12.35 -10.86
N GLU A 960 20.52 11.80 -10.71
CA GLU A 960 20.83 10.40 -11.07
C GLU A 960 19.96 9.37 -10.33
N SER A 961 19.53 9.65 -9.09
CA SER A 961 18.56 8.81 -8.39
C SER A 961 17.14 8.91 -8.98
N ALA A 962 16.75 10.08 -9.49
CA ALA A 962 15.47 10.28 -10.18
C ALA A 962 15.43 9.70 -11.62
N ASN A 963 16.58 9.46 -12.27
CA ASN A 963 16.66 8.67 -13.52
C ASN A 963 16.11 7.24 -13.37
N LYS A 964 16.05 6.72 -12.14
CA LYS A 964 15.46 5.41 -11.79
C LYS A 964 13.92 5.44 -11.63
N LEU A 965 13.31 6.63 -11.62
CA LEU A 965 11.85 6.82 -11.54
C LEU A 965 11.20 7.01 -12.92
N PHE A 966 12.01 7.34 -13.94
CA PHE A 966 11.66 7.45 -15.36
C PHE A 966 11.57 6.05 -15.99
#